data_AF-H0EQP3-F1
#
_entry.id   AF-H0EQP3-F1
#
_cell.length_a   1.000
_cell.length_b   1.000
_cell.length_c   1.000
_cell.angle_alpha   90.00
_cell.angle_beta   90.00
_cell.angle_gamma   90.00
#
_symmetry.space_group_name_H-M   'P 1'
#
loop_
_entity.id
_entity.type
_entity.pdbx_description
1 polymer ?
#
loop_
_entity_poly.entity_id
_entity_poly.type
_entity_poly.pdbx_seq_one_letter_code
_entity_poly.pdbx_strand_id
1 'polypeptide(L)'
;MLWEVGNAAFSTHVAQEPLKNERPITYESRDPNGSLLTGLTGKRLQTRAFAFWELVYIAQRFEGRRRNIFEDIDRAGGSTWSQLLAICLDVVNGMEARITSFQNPQLPVSQATAKSLGNRDPALPPSPELLPRIAQPVGDGINASGDIFTNPPPEKGKSRRAAVAMGRFVKGHGQSPPESISSRSKSLLSKAEETVLNQQQQQSLSQQGITGLFRKQFIQILESPLGWPFRQEYRRRLNLTVLGAPYGDVGIIVDAIDSLTRFAVGSLTEDKFGNVQKDVKTIMLSFTSVIVKLESFRRDIGIHWTDVQRKQECPEVDTILAALRGALNALIDAFEEYATDLKISRTEMRMAKEAAAAPNAPEMMGTATLLHRPAKSRGRLGSLKSRVRRPSMLNKLAHAEDLVSHFPNGAYVGWSGFTGVGYPKKIPTMLANHVEKNNLQGQLKYSLFVGASSGAETENRWADLNMIERRSPHQVGKAIAKGINNGNIKFFDKHLSMFPVDLVYGFYTKDRPNKKLDVVIVEATAITEDGGIVPGASVGASPELIQMADKIIVEVNTSMPSFEGLHDITMTELPPRRKPYLIMAPEDRIGTTSIPVDPEKIVAIIESDYQDQTQPNSAEDDTSRAIAGHLIEFLEHEVKHDRLPPNLLPIQSGIGNIANAVIGGLATSKFQNLKVWTEVLQDTFLDLFDSGKLDFATATSIRFSPEGFKRFYDGWEQYYNKLLLRSQQVSNSPEIIRRLGVIGMNTPVEVDIYAHANSTCVMGSRMLNGLGGSADFLRSSKYSIMHTPSTRPSKTDPHGVSCIVPMCTHIDQTEHDLDVIVTEQGLADVRGLSPKERARVIIDKCAHPEYRPMLQDYFAKAEFECMRRGWGHEPHLLPKSRTARYLSEFLASPPAEVCALVESVDTHFTIVQYGSSRQTSAGQPVGPF
;
A
#
# COMPACT_ATOMS: atom_id res chain seq x y z
N MET A 1 8.78 21.24 1.32
CA MET A 1 7.80 21.78 2.29
C MET A 1 6.68 22.63 1.69
N LEU A 2 6.81 23.94 1.39
CA LEU A 2 5.67 24.74 0.82
C LEU A 2 5.17 24.22 -0.54
N TRP A 3 6.10 23.74 -1.39
CA TRP A 3 5.79 23.08 -2.65
C TRP A 3 5.10 21.73 -2.46
N GLU A 4 5.54 20.92 -1.48
CA GLU A 4 4.99 19.57 -1.22
C GLU A 4 3.66 19.63 -0.48
N VAL A 5 3.48 20.54 0.48
CA VAL A 5 2.19 20.85 1.12
C VAL A 5 1.23 21.40 0.07
N GLY A 6 1.71 22.28 -0.82
CA GLY A 6 0.95 22.76 -1.97
C GLY A 6 0.54 21.63 -2.91
N ASN A 7 1.45 20.71 -3.25
CA ASN A 7 1.16 19.59 -4.15
C ASN A 7 0.28 18.52 -3.51
N ALA A 8 0.44 18.25 -2.21
CA ALA A 8 -0.38 17.31 -1.46
C ALA A 8 -1.79 17.86 -1.28
N ALA A 9 -1.94 19.13 -0.84
CA ALA A 9 -3.23 19.78 -0.78
C ALA A 9 -3.89 19.86 -2.16
N PHE A 10 -3.13 20.20 -3.21
CA PHE A 10 -3.62 20.23 -4.59
C PHE A 10 -4.03 18.83 -5.06
N SER A 11 -3.25 17.78 -4.82
CA SER A 11 -3.57 16.40 -5.24
C SER A 11 -4.79 15.86 -4.50
N THR A 12 -4.92 16.15 -3.19
CA THR A 12 -6.08 15.76 -2.38
C THR A 12 -7.34 16.52 -2.81
N HIS A 13 -7.24 17.81 -3.14
CA HIS A 13 -8.39 18.57 -3.66
C HIS A 13 -8.73 18.20 -5.10
N VAL A 14 -7.73 17.80 -5.91
CA VAL A 14 -7.91 17.42 -7.31
C VAL A 14 -8.43 15.99 -7.48
N ALA A 15 -8.21 15.11 -6.48
CA ALA A 15 -8.66 13.72 -6.48
C ALA A 15 -10.06 13.49 -5.86
N GLN A 16 -10.74 14.55 -5.41
CA GLN A 16 -12.14 14.44 -4.96
C GLN A 16 -13.06 14.36 -6.17
N GLU A 17 -14.09 13.51 -6.08
CA GLU A 17 -15.16 13.47 -7.08
C GLU A 17 -15.72 14.89 -7.28
N PRO A 18 -16.10 15.31 -8.50
CA PRO A 18 -16.68 16.63 -8.78
C PRO A 18 -18.12 16.74 -8.27
N LEU A 19 -18.32 16.47 -6.98
CA LEU A 19 -19.58 16.52 -6.27
C LEU A 19 -19.51 17.58 -5.19
N LYS A 20 -20.61 18.32 -5.04
CA LYS A 20 -20.83 19.22 -3.92
C LYS A 20 -22.14 18.79 -3.26
N ASN A 21 -22.10 18.49 -1.96
CA ASN A 21 -23.25 17.98 -1.21
C ASN A 21 -23.88 16.73 -1.87
N GLU A 22 -23.04 15.78 -2.32
CA GLU A 22 -23.45 14.55 -3.03
C GLU A 22 -24.20 14.77 -4.37
N ARG A 23 -24.11 15.98 -4.93
CA ARG A 23 -24.70 16.34 -6.24
C ARG A 23 -23.61 16.81 -7.21
N PRO A 24 -23.81 16.68 -8.54
CA PRO A 24 -22.85 17.19 -9.53
C PRO A 24 -22.48 18.65 -9.24
N ILE A 25 -21.20 19.03 -9.34
CA ILE A 25 -20.74 20.37 -8.98
C ILE A 25 -21.46 21.50 -9.74
N THR A 26 -21.93 21.24 -10.96
CA THR A 26 -22.73 22.18 -11.76
C THR A 26 -24.19 22.31 -11.29
N TYR A 27 -24.67 21.41 -10.43
CA TYR A 27 -26.06 21.35 -9.97
C TYR A 27 -26.51 22.64 -9.28
N GLU A 28 -25.63 23.28 -8.52
CA GLU A 28 -25.94 24.53 -7.80
C GLU A 28 -25.87 25.78 -8.69
N SER A 29 -25.47 25.64 -9.95
CA SER A 29 -25.45 26.76 -10.89
C SER A 29 -26.87 27.20 -11.28
N ARG A 30 -27.02 28.50 -11.59
CA ARG A 30 -28.27 29.02 -12.17
C ARG A 30 -28.60 28.35 -13.51
N ASP A 31 -27.57 27.90 -14.23
CA ASP A 31 -27.68 27.11 -15.45
C ASP A 31 -26.71 25.91 -15.39
N PRO A 32 -27.15 24.77 -14.83
CA PRO A 32 -26.31 23.59 -14.67
C PRO A 32 -25.77 23.04 -15.99
N ASN A 33 -26.59 22.99 -17.04
CA ASN A 33 -26.19 22.47 -18.35
C ASN A 33 -25.19 23.40 -19.05
N GLY A 34 -25.42 24.72 -19.01
CA GLY A 34 -24.49 25.69 -19.57
C GLY A 34 -23.14 25.70 -18.85
N SER A 35 -23.15 25.51 -17.53
CA SER A 35 -21.93 25.42 -16.72
C SER A 35 -21.12 24.17 -17.05
N LEU A 36 -21.77 23.03 -17.24
CA LEU A 36 -21.15 21.78 -17.66
C LEU A 36 -20.51 21.91 -19.05
N LEU A 37 -21.24 22.45 -20.03
CA LEU A 37 -20.72 22.67 -21.40
C LEU A 37 -19.51 23.62 -21.44
N THR A 38 -19.54 24.66 -20.61
CA THR A 38 -18.41 25.59 -20.47
C THR A 38 -17.19 24.90 -19.88
N GLY A 39 -17.39 24.00 -18.90
CA GLY A 39 -16.32 23.17 -18.32
C GLY A 39 -15.70 22.22 -19.34
N LEU A 40 -16.52 21.52 -20.13
CA LEU A 40 -16.09 20.55 -21.15
C LEU A 40 -15.27 21.20 -22.28
N THR A 41 -15.51 22.48 -22.58
CA THR A 41 -14.77 23.27 -23.59
C THR A 41 -13.65 24.13 -22.98
N GLY A 42 -13.36 23.97 -21.69
CA GLY A 42 -12.36 24.74 -20.97
C GLY A 42 -10.95 24.60 -21.54
N LYS A 43 -10.23 25.72 -21.66
CA LYS A 43 -8.81 25.74 -22.13
C LYS A 43 -7.84 25.12 -21.12
N ARG A 44 -8.18 25.09 -19.83
CA ARG A 44 -7.35 24.53 -18.76
C ARG A 44 -7.64 23.03 -18.63
N LEU A 45 -6.60 22.21 -18.69
CA LEU A 45 -6.71 20.74 -18.67
C LEU A 45 -7.47 20.24 -17.42
N GLN A 46 -7.19 20.82 -16.25
CA GLN A 46 -7.82 20.42 -14.99
C GLN A 46 -9.33 20.70 -15.00
N THR A 47 -9.74 21.90 -15.44
CA THR A 47 -11.16 22.25 -15.55
C THR A 47 -11.88 21.31 -16.52
N ARG A 48 -11.21 20.97 -17.62
CA ARG A 48 -11.76 20.05 -18.62
C ARG A 48 -11.89 18.64 -18.07
N ALA A 49 -10.84 18.12 -17.42
CA ALA A 49 -10.84 16.79 -16.79
C ALA A 49 -11.97 16.64 -15.76
N PHE A 50 -12.13 17.63 -14.88
CA PHE A 50 -13.21 17.63 -13.90
C PHE A 50 -14.62 17.67 -14.52
N ALA A 51 -14.81 18.41 -15.61
CA ALA A 51 -16.10 18.46 -16.30
C ALA A 51 -16.43 17.14 -17.00
N PHE A 52 -15.43 16.45 -17.57
CA PHE A 52 -15.60 15.11 -18.15
C PHE A 52 -15.88 14.05 -17.06
N TRP A 53 -15.21 14.15 -15.92
CA TRP A 53 -15.46 13.29 -14.77
C TRP A 53 -16.89 13.50 -14.21
N GLU A 54 -17.32 14.76 -14.07
CA GLU A 54 -18.70 15.08 -13.68
C GLU A 54 -19.72 14.52 -14.68
N LEU A 55 -19.42 14.61 -15.97
CA LEU A 55 -20.28 14.11 -17.05
C LEU A 55 -20.51 12.60 -16.94
N VAL A 56 -19.46 11.83 -16.63
CA VAL A 56 -19.56 10.38 -16.37
C VAL A 56 -20.46 10.09 -15.17
N TYR A 57 -20.33 10.86 -14.09
CA TYR A 57 -21.15 10.68 -12.89
C TYR A 57 -22.62 10.96 -13.17
N ILE A 58 -22.91 12.02 -13.95
CA ILE A 58 -24.26 12.31 -14.44
C ILE A 58 -24.78 11.14 -15.27
N ALA A 59 -23.97 10.64 -16.21
CA ALA A 59 -24.32 9.53 -17.07
C ALA A 59 -24.61 8.24 -16.27
N GLN A 60 -23.90 7.99 -15.17
CA GLN A 60 -24.03 6.79 -14.34
C GLN A 60 -25.16 6.85 -13.31
N ARG A 61 -25.21 7.91 -12.49
CA ARG A 61 -25.95 7.90 -11.23
C ARG A 61 -27.17 8.83 -11.19
N PHE A 62 -27.23 9.86 -12.04
CA PHE A 62 -28.21 10.94 -11.90
C PHE A 62 -29.24 10.98 -13.05
N GLU A 63 -30.22 10.09 -12.99
CA GLU A 63 -31.31 9.99 -13.97
C GLU A 63 -32.04 11.32 -14.21
N GLY A 64 -32.36 12.06 -13.14
CA GLY A 64 -33.02 13.38 -13.27
C GLY A 64 -32.18 14.40 -14.03
N ARG A 65 -30.84 14.35 -13.92
CA ARG A 65 -29.94 15.23 -14.68
C ARG A 65 -29.81 14.78 -16.13
N ARG A 66 -29.81 13.47 -16.42
CA ARG A 66 -29.83 12.95 -17.80
C ARG A 66 -31.08 13.37 -18.56
N ARG A 67 -32.27 13.16 -17.96
CA ARG A 67 -33.54 13.62 -18.54
C ARG A 67 -33.51 15.13 -18.83
N ASN A 68 -33.03 15.93 -17.89
CA ASN A 68 -32.91 17.38 -18.09
C ASN A 68 -31.94 17.76 -19.24
N ILE A 69 -30.88 16.98 -19.49
CA ILE A 69 -29.99 17.19 -20.63
C ILE A 69 -30.69 16.86 -21.96
N PHE A 70 -31.52 15.81 -22.00
CA PHE A 70 -32.29 15.45 -23.19
C PHE A 70 -33.43 16.42 -23.51
N GLU A 71 -34.04 17.01 -22.46
CA GLU A 71 -35.17 17.94 -22.57
C GLU A 71 -34.74 19.40 -22.84
N ASP A 72 -33.45 19.74 -22.69
CA ASP A 72 -32.90 21.09 -22.93
C ASP A 72 -32.59 21.33 -24.42
N ILE A 73 -33.65 21.65 -25.18
CA ILE A 73 -33.61 21.73 -26.65
C ILE A 73 -33.35 23.16 -27.16
N ASP A 74 -33.88 24.18 -26.49
CA ASP A 74 -33.91 25.57 -26.97
C ASP A 74 -32.71 26.41 -26.51
N ARG A 75 -31.49 25.85 -26.62
CA ARG A 75 -30.24 26.51 -26.22
C ARG A 75 -29.49 27.11 -27.41
N ALA A 76 -28.88 28.27 -27.20
CA ALA A 76 -28.00 28.90 -28.19
C ALA A 76 -26.81 27.97 -28.54
N GLY A 77 -26.65 27.62 -29.82
CA GLY A 77 -25.65 26.66 -30.29
C GLY A 77 -26.14 25.22 -30.47
N GLY A 78 -27.44 24.95 -30.26
CA GLY A 78 -28.06 23.63 -30.38
C GLY A 78 -28.48 23.06 -29.03
N SER A 79 -29.22 21.94 -29.01
CA SER A 79 -29.62 21.27 -27.77
C SER A 79 -28.40 20.89 -26.94
N THR A 80 -28.55 20.81 -25.61
CA THR A 80 -27.45 20.44 -24.71
C THR A 80 -26.84 19.09 -25.10
N TRP A 81 -27.66 18.13 -25.51
CA TRP A 81 -27.19 16.85 -26.08
C TRP A 81 -26.30 17.04 -27.33
N SER A 82 -26.73 17.85 -28.30
CA SER A 82 -25.97 18.04 -29.54
C SER A 82 -24.59 18.66 -29.31
N GLN A 83 -24.49 19.58 -28.35
CA GLN A 83 -23.23 20.21 -27.97
C GLN A 83 -22.31 19.23 -27.23
N LEU A 84 -22.86 18.47 -26.28
CA LEU A 84 -22.13 17.41 -25.54
C LEU A 84 -21.59 16.35 -26.51
N LEU A 85 -22.44 15.88 -27.42
CA LEU A 85 -22.08 14.92 -28.45
C LEU A 85 -20.89 15.41 -29.30
N ALA A 86 -20.95 16.65 -29.78
CA ALA A 86 -19.89 17.25 -30.57
C ALA A 86 -18.56 17.31 -29.79
N ILE A 87 -18.60 17.71 -28.52
CA ILE A 87 -17.40 17.81 -27.67
C ILE A 87 -16.77 16.43 -27.41
N CYS A 88 -17.57 15.43 -27.03
CA CYS A 88 -17.06 14.10 -26.76
C CYS A 88 -16.53 13.41 -28.03
N LEU A 89 -17.21 13.58 -29.17
CA LEU A 89 -16.73 13.05 -30.45
C LEU A 89 -15.48 13.76 -30.95
N ASP A 90 -15.28 15.05 -30.69
CA ASP A 90 -14.04 15.75 -31.03
C ASP A 90 -12.84 15.19 -30.25
N VAL A 91 -13.03 14.87 -28.96
CA VAL A 91 -12.02 14.20 -28.13
C VAL A 91 -11.66 12.83 -28.70
N VAL A 92 -12.67 12.02 -29.04
CA VAL A 92 -12.48 10.65 -29.56
C VAL A 92 -11.86 10.65 -30.96
N ASN A 93 -12.40 11.44 -31.88
CA ASN A 93 -11.92 11.53 -33.27
C ASN A 93 -10.59 12.30 -33.38
N GLY A 94 -10.25 13.14 -32.40
CA GLY A 94 -8.97 13.83 -32.37
C GLY A 94 -7.76 12.88 -32.39
N MET A 95 -7.91 11.65 -31.89
CA MET A 95 -6.87 10.61 -31.97
C MET A 95 -6.56 10.23 -33.43
N GLU A 96 -7.61 10.04 -34.24
CA GLU A 96 -7.49 9.70 -35.65
C GLU A 96 -6.80 10.81 -36.46
N ALA A 97 -7.11 12.09 -36.17
CA ALA A 97 -6.46 13.22 -36.81
C ALA A 97 -4.94 13.28 -36.49
N ARG A 98 -4.55 13.00 -35.24
CA ARG A 98 -3.14 12.98 -34.83
C ARG A 98 -2.35 11.83 -35.45
N ILE A 99 -2.94 10.64 -35.53
CA ILE A 99 -2.35 9.48 -36.21
C ILE A 99 -2.11 9.79 -37.69
N THR A 100 -3.11 10.36 -38.36
CA THR A 100 -3.02 10.72 -39.78
C THR A 100 -1.93 11.77 -40.02
N SER A 101 -1.81 12.77 -39.12
CA SER A 101 -0.77 13.81 -39.19
C SER A 101 0.64 13.25 -38.96
N PHE A 102 0.78 12.21 -38.14
CA PHE A 102 2.05 11.53 -37.91
C PHE A 102 2.47 10.67 -39.10
N GLN A 103 1.52 9.97 -39.75
CA GLN A 103 1.79 9.14 -40.91
C GLN A 103 2.10 9.96 -42.17
N ASN A 104 1.49 11.15 -42.30
CA ASN A 104 1.68 12.07 -43.43
C ASN A 104 2.03 13.49 -42.93
N PRO A 105 3.28 13.75 -42.52
CA PRO A 105 3.70 15.09 -42.10
C PRO A 105 3.70 16.03 -43.31
N GLN A 106 2.66 16.87 -43.44
CA GLN A 106 2.68 17.97 -44.42
C GLN A 106 3.67 19.06 -43.94
N LEU A 107 4.55 19.50 -44.85
CA LEU A 107 5.33 20.73 -44.69
C LEU A 107 4.36 21.91 -44.49
N PRO A 108 4.61 22.85 -43.56
CA PRO A 108 3.63 23.87 -43.21
C PRO A 108 3.33 24.80 -44.38
N VAL A 109 2.06 24.81 -44.78
CA VAL A 109 1.47 25.81 -45.67
C VAL A 109 1.27 27.09 -44.85
N SER A 110 1.91 28.16 -45.30
CA SER A 110 1.69 29.54 -44.88
C SER A 110 0.28 30.02 -45.25
N GLN A 111 -0.23 31.00 -44.49
CA GLN A 111 -1.50 31.77 -44.67
C GLN A 111 -2.73 31.15 -43.99
N ALA A 112 -3.60 31.85 -43.25
CA ALA A 112 -3.82 33.28 -43.00
C ALA A 112 -4.53 33.41 -41.63
N THR A 113 -4.20 34.38 -40.77
CA THR A 113 -5.03 35.60 -40.62
C THR A 113 -4.26 36.63 -39.79
N ALA A 114 -3.59 37.55 -40.48
CA ALA A 114 -3.17 38.82 -39.90
C ALA A 114 -3.64 39.91 -40.87
N LYS A 115 -4.75 40.57 -40.54
CA LYS A 115 -5.11 41.86 -41.14
C LYS A 115 -4.54 42.96 -40.26
N SER A 116 -3.92 43.92 -40.95
CA SER A 116 -3.43 45.24 -40.53
C SER A 116 -2.28 45.29 -39.51
N LEU A 117 -1.08 45.62 -39.99
CA LEU A 117 -0.47 46.95 -39.79
C LEU A 117 0.96 47.00 -40.39
N GLY A 118 1.14 47.89 -41.37
CA GLY A 118 2.33 48.75 -41.53
C GLY A 118 3.68 48.17 -41.94
N ASN A 119 4.09 48.48 -43.18
CA ASN A 119 5.45 48.45 -43.73
C ASN A 119 6.59 48.75 -42.74
N ARG A 120 7.65 47.92 -42.75
CA ARG A 120 9.09 48.29 -42.92
C ARG A 120 9.99 47.03 -42.89
N ASP A 121 11.09 47.09 -43.65
CA ASP A 121 12.02 46.00 -44.01
C ASP A 121 12.65 45.20 -42.84
N PRO A 122 13.05 43.91 -43.07
CA PRO A 122 13.59 43.05 -42.03
C PRO A 122 15.11 43.21 -41.85
N ALA A 123 15.53 43.68 -40.68
CA ALA A 123 16.86 43.44 -40.13
C ALA A 123 16.75 42.49 -38.93
N LEU A 124 17.64 41.50 -38.86
CA LEU A 124 17.73 40.48 -37.81
C LEU A 124 17.71 41.07 -36.39
N PRO A 125 16.89 40.54 -35.46
CA PRO A 125 17.05 40.80 -34.03
C PRO A 125 18.10 39.86 -33.38
N PRO A 126 18.84 40.36 -32.37
CA PRO A 126 19.99 39.69 -31.76
C PRO A 126 19.62 38.65 -30.70
N SER A 127 20.60 37.81 -30.34
CA SER A 127 20.52 36.78 -29.29
C SER A 127 20.21 37.35 -27.89
N PRO A 128 19.39 36.69 -27.07
CA PRO A 128 19.10 37.15 -25.71
C PRO A 128 20.26 36.88 -24.73
N GLU A 129 20.48 37.87 -23.86
CA GLU A 129 21.58 38.06 -22.92
C GLU A 129 21.66 37.00 -21.80
N LEU A 130 22.90 36.70 -21.40
CA LEU A 130 23.28 35.91 -20.22
C LEU A 130 23.13 36.74 -18.94
N LEU A 131 22.50 36.17 -17.91
CA LEU A 131 22.42 36.74 -16.56
C LEU A 131 23.82 36.93 -15.92
N PRO A 132 24.02 37.96 -15.07
CA PRO A 132 25.32 38.33 -14.53
C PRO A 132 25.86 37.34 -13.48
N ARG A 133 27.17 37.09 -13.55
CA ARG A 133 27.94 36.21 -12.65
C ARG A 133 27.99 36.76 -11.22
N ILE A 134 27.52 36.00 -10.26
CA ILE A 134 27.74 36.26 -8.83
C ILE A 134 29.05 35.55 -8.45
N ALA A 135 30.06 36.37 -8.14
CA ALA A 135 31.44 36.06 -7.74
C ALA A 135 32.47 35.80 -8.87
N GLN A 136 33.58 36.55 -8.79
CA GLN A 136 34.78 36.39 -9.60
C GLN A 136 35.60 35.18 -9.13
N PRO A 137 36.35 34.50 -10.01
CA PRO A 137 37.27 33.44 -9.61
C PRO A 137 38.37 34.06 -8.74
N VAL A 138 38.72 33.39 -7.64
CA VAL A 138 39.85 33.76 -6.79
C VAL A 138 41.11 33.76 -7.64
N GLY A 139 41.70 34.94 -7.80
CA GLY A 139 42.99 35.15 -8.43
C GLY A 139 44.14 34.78 -7.49
N ASP A 140 45.17 34.19 -8.09
CA ASP A 140 46.54 34.01 -7.64
C ASP A 140 46.90 34.57 -6.25
N GLY A 141 47.04 33.68 -5.26
CA GLY A 141 47.46 34.10 -3.93
C GLY A 141 47.45 33.04 -2.83
N ILE A 142 47.96 31.82 -3.07
CA ILE A 142 48.39 30.92 -1.98
C ILE A 142 49.70 30.24 -2.36
N ASN A 143 50.79 31.01 -2.30
CA ASN A 143 52.14 30.49 -2.08
C ASN A 143 52.56 30.92 -0.67
N ALA A 144 52.11 30.18 0.34
CA ALA A 144 52.70 30.22 1.68
C ALA A 144 52.58 28.81 2.30
N SER A 145 53.69 28.37 2.88
CA SER A 145 54.03 27.00 3.23
C SER A 145 53.24 26.44 4.41
N GLY A 146 52.61 25.27 4.19
CA GLY A 146 52.26 24.32 5.24
C GLY A 146 50.80 23.91 5.28
N ASP A 147 50.37 22.99 4.40
CA ASP A 147 49.37 21.98 4.81
C ASP A 147 49.36 20.72 3.91
N ILE A 148 48.92 19.61 4.48
CA ILE A 148 49.40 18.21 4.33
C ILE A 148 48.79 17.38 3.18
N PHE A 149 48.23 17.98 2.11
CA PHE A 149 47.68 17.21 0.98
C PHE A 149 48.36 17.54 -0.35
N THR A 150 49.42 16.80 -0.68
CA THR A 150 50.07 16.86 -2.00
C THR A 150 49.27 16.08 -3.05
N ASN A 151 48.92 16.74 -4.15
CA ASN A 151 48.43 16.09 -5.37
C ASN A 151 49.50 15.15 -5.97
N PRO A 152 49.11 13.97 -6.49
CA PRO A 152 50.05 13.08 -7.17
C PRO A 152 50.52 13.68 -8.51
N PRO A 153 51.73 13.32 -8.98
CA PRO A 153 52.32 13.88 -10.21
C PRO A 153 51.57 13.42 -11.48
N PRO A 154 51.72 14.13 -12.61
CA PRO A 154 50.96 13.84 -13.82
C PRO A 154 51.43 12.53 -14.48
N GLU A 155 50.59 11.51 -14.42
CA GLU A 155 50.85 10.20 -15.02
C GLU A 155 50.82 10.25 -16.56
N LYS A 156 51.88 9.71 -17.17
CA LYS A 156 52.10 9.68 -18.62
C LYS A 156 51.40 8.47 -19.26
N GLY A 157 50.15 8.65 -19.68
CA GLY A 157 49.41 7.65 -20.47
C GLY A 157 48.80 8.23 -21.75
N LYS A 158 49.32 7.87 -22.93
CA LYS A 158 48.81 8.34 -24.25
C LYS A 158 47.35 7.92 -24.52
N SER A 159 46.92 6.77 -23.99
CA SER A 159 45.56 6.21 -24.16
C SER A 159 44.46 7.04 -23.49
N ARG A 160 44.76 7.69 -22.37
CA ARG A 160 43.77 8.46 -21.60
C ARG A 160 43.53 9.86 -22.18
N ARG A 161 44.51 10.44 -22.88
CA ARG A 161 44.33 11.70 -23.64
C ARG A 161 43.38 11.54 -24.83
N ALA A 162 43.40 10.37 -25.49
CA ALA A 162 42.49 10.07 -26.59
C ALA A 162 41.03 9.95 -26.11
N ALA A 163 40.81 9.32 -24.94
CA ALA A 163 39.47 9.21 -24.33
C ALA A 163 38.86 10.58 -23.97
N VAL A 164 39.68 11.52 -23.49
CA VAL A 164 39.24 12.89 -23.16
C VAL A 164 38.91 13.69 -24.44
N ALA A 165 39.65 13.47 -25.53
CA ALA A 165 39.34 14.09 -26.83
C ALA A 165 38.04 13.53 -27.44
N MET A 166 37.81 12.21 -27.34
CA MET A 166 36.57 11.55 -27.78
C MET A 166 35.35 12.08 -27.02
N GLY A 167 35.47 12.28 -25.70
CA GLY A 167 34.41 12.84 -24.86
C GLY A 167 34.04 14.29 -25.19
N ARG A 168 34.99 15.09 -25.69
CA ARG A 168 34.71 16.46 -26.16
C ARG A 168 34.01 16.48 -27.52
N PHE A 169 34.31 15.53 -28.40
CA PHE A 169 33.66 15.40 -29.71
C PHE A 169 32.18 14.99 -29.57
N VAL A 170 31.88 14.02 -28.68
CA VAL A 170 30.51 13.54 -28.41
C VAL A 170 29.64 14.65 -27.81
N LYS A 171 30.19 15.52 -26.97
CA LYS A 171 29.46 16.66 -26.41
C LYS A 171 29.09 17.75 -27.43
N GLY A 172 29.74 17.79 -28.59
CA GLY A 172 29.58 18.89 -29.54
C GLY A 172 28.47 18.73 -30.59
N HIS A 173 28.10 17.50 -30.97
CA HIS A 173 27.35 17.28 -32.23
C HIS A 173 26.22 16.23 -32.13
N GLY A 174 25.68 15.98 -30.94
CA GLY A 174 24.66 14.96 -30.68
C GLY A 174 23.25 15.20 -31.27
N GLN A 175 23.08 16.11 -32.23
CA GLN A 175 21.78 16.45 -32.82
C GLN A 175 21.84 16.62 -34.35
N SER A 176 22.23 15.58 -35.11
CA SER A 176 21.90 15.45 -36.54
C SER A 176 22.20 14.02 -37.07
N PRO A 177 21.53 13.54 -38.14
CA PRO A 177 21.76 12.20 -38.71
C PRO A 177 23.15 12.02 -39.38
N PRO A 178 23.59 10.78 -39.66
CA PRO A 178 24.99 10.43 -39.94
C PRO A 178 25.62 10.97 -41.24
N GLU A 179 24.85 11.52 -42.17
CA GLU A 179 25.35 11.90 -43.50
C GLU A 179 26.06 13.26 -43.56
N SER A 180 26.02 14.06 -42.49
CA SER A 180 26.59 15.44 -42.49
C SER A 180 28.02 15.56 -41.92
N ILE A 181 28.76 14.46 -41.79
CA ILE A 181 30.10 14.50 -41.19
C ILE A 181 31.13 15.09 -42.17
N SER A 182 31.71 16.23 -41.81
CA SER A 182 32.72 16.94 -42.61
C SER A 182 34.03 16.13 -42.79
N SER A 183 34.70 16.34 -43.92
CA SER A 183 35.92 15.63 -44.33
C SER A 183 37.07 15.74 -43.31
N ARG A 184 37.15 16.85 -42.59
CA ARG A 184 38.19 17.10 -41.57
C ARG A 184 38.03 16.20 -40.35
N SER A 185 36.79 15.94 -39.94
CA SER A 185 36.43 15.04 -38.84
C SER A 185 36.70 13.57 -39.18
N LYS A 186 36.51 13.17 -40.45
CA LYS A 186 36.87 11.84 -40.94
C LYS A 186 38.39 11.59 -40.84
N SER A 187 39.22 12.60 -41.12
CA SER A 187 40.69 12.47 -41.02
C SER A 187 41.23 12.38 -39.58
N LEU A 188 40.50 12.95 -38.61
CA LEU A 188 40.86 12.87 -37.18
C LEU A 188 40.48 11.52 -36.58
N LEU A 189 39.36 10.94 -37.02
CA LEU A 189 38.94 9.58 -36.69
C LEU A 189 39.91 8.53 -37.27
N SER A 190 40.33 8.68 -38.53
CA SER A 190 41.26 7.74 -39.15
C SER A 190 42.66 7.77 -38.51
N LYS A 191 43.14 8.95 -38.07
CA LYS A 191 44.41 9.07 -37.31
C LYS A 191 44.32 8.47 -35.91
N ALA A 192 43.15 8.54 -35.28
CA ALA A 192 42.92 7.89 -33.98
C ALA A 192 42.88 6.36 -34.12
N GLU A 193 42.37 5.84 -35.23
CA GLU A 193 42.37 4.40 -35.56
C GLU A 193 43.77 3.82 -35.77
N GLU A 194 44.67 4.52 -36.47
CA GLU A 194 46.05 4.06 -36.69
C GLU A 194 46.90 4.00 -35.40
N THR A 195 46.55 4.79 -34.38
CA THR A 195 47.38 4.92 -33.17
C THR A 195 47.00 3.90 -32.08
N VAL A 196 45.86 3.21 -32.21
CA VAL A 196 45.28 2.37 -31.14
C VAL A 196 45.28 0.87 -31.48
N LEU A 197 45.47 0.48 -32.74
CA LEU A 197 45.32 -0.91 -33.18
C LEU A 197 46.64 -1.57 -33.57
N ASN A 198 46.95 -2.73 -32.96
CA ASN A 198 48.06 -3.60 -33.38
C ASN A 198 47.71 -4.30 -34.71
N GLN A 199 48.72 -4.61 -35.55
CA GLN A 199 48.55 -5.18 -36.89
C GLN A 199 47.68 -6.45 -36.95
N GLN A 200 47.58 -7.23 -35.86
CA GLN A 200 46.68 -8.39 -35.78
C GLN A 200 45.19 -8.05 -35.61
N GLN A 201 44.83 -6.88 -35.06
CA GLN A 201 43.42 -6.47 -34.94
C GLN A 201 42.88 -5.81 -36.22
N GLN A 202 43.75 -5.19 -37.03
CA GLN A 202 43.36 -4.63 -38.34
C GLN A 202 42.81 -5.70 -39.30
N GLN A 203 43.29 -6.94 -39.21
CA GLN A 203 42.80 -8.04 -40.04
C GLN A 203 41.41 -8.56 -39.62
N SER A 204 41.01 -8.40 -38.36
CA SER A 204 39.65 -8.78 -37.90
C SER A 204 38.57 -7.76 -38.24
N LEU A 205 38.96 -6.54 -38.62
CA LEU A 205 38.04 -5.43 -38.92
C LEU A 205 37.64 -5.34 -40.39
N SER A 206 38.31 -6.06 -41.28
CA SER A 206 38.03 -5.98 -42.72
C SER A 206 36.70 -6.64 -43.13
N GLN A 207 36.07 -7.44 -42.26
CA GLN A 207 34.79 -8.10 -42.54
C GLN A 207 33.56 -7.47 -41.84
N GLN A 208 33.74 -6.60 -40.86
CA GLN A 208 32.62 -5.90 -40.19
C GLN A 208 32.95 -4.40 -40.07
N GLY A 209 32.37 -3.60 -40.96
CA GLY A 209 32.63 -2.16 -41.05
C GLY A 209 32.37 -1.40 -39.74
N ILE A 210 33.08 -0.27 -39.58
CA ILE A 210 33.11 0.65 -38.44
C ILE A 210 31.70 1.05 -37.93
N THR A 211 30.68 1.02 -38.80
CA THR A 211 29.27 1.25 -38.44
C THR A 211 28.72 0.22 -37.45
N GLY A 212 29.19 -1.03 -37.46
CA GLY A 212 28.78 -2.06 -36.51
C GLY A 212 29.36 -1.88 -35.11
N LEU A 213 30.58 -1.35 -35.02
CA LEU A 213 31.30 -1.14 -33.76
C LEU A 213 30.82 0.11 -33.02
N PHE A 214 30.63 1.23 -33.72
CA PHE A 214 30.00 2.42 -33.14
C PHE A 214 28.56 2.16 -32.71
N ARG A 215 27.80 1.38 -33.48
CA ARG A 215 26.44 0.99 -33.11
C ARG A 215 26.42 0.11 -31.86
N LYS A 216 27.38 -0.82 -31.69
CA LYS A 216 27.50 -1.62 -30.47
C LYS A 216 27.84 -0.78 -29.24
N GLN A 217 28.82 0.11 -29.32
CA GLN A 217 29.20 0.98 -28.18
C GLN A 217 28.09 2.00 -27.85
N PHE A 218 27.42 2.55 -28.87
CA PHE A 218 26.31 3.48 -28.66
C PHE A 218 25.07 2.76 -28.11
N ILE A 219 24.82 1.50 -28.47
CA ILE A 219 23.77 0.68 -27.84
C ILE A 219 24.10 0.44 -26.36
N GLN A 220 25.35 0.22 -25.97
CA GLN A 220 25.74 0.11 -24.56
C GLN A 220 25.49 1.41 -23.77
N ILE A 221 25.75 2.57 -24.39
CA ILE A 221 25.40 3.88 -23.78
C ILE A 221 23.89 4.03 -23.71
N LEU A 222 23.16 3.67 -24.77
CA LEU A 222 21.71 3.66 -24.78
C LEU A 222 21.19 2.74 -23.68
N GLU A 223 21.77 1.57 -23.41
CA GLU A 223 21.41 0.64 -22.33
C GLU A 223 21.69 1.20 -20.92
N SER A 224 22.65 2.10 -20.78
CA SER A 224 22.97 2.77 -19.51
C SER A 224 21.88 3.79 -19.09
N PRO A 225 21.79 4.13 -17.78
CA PRO A 225 20.86 5.17 -17.30
C PRO A 225 21.05 6.54 -17.97
N LEU A 226 22.28 6.87 -18.39
CA LEU A 226 22.61 8.11 -19.10
C LEU A 226 22.05 8.14 -20.53
N GLY A 227 21.72 6.99 -21.11
CA GLY A 227 21.12 6.85 -22.43
C GLY A 227 19.62 7.12 -22.48
N TRP A 228 18.92 7.07 -21.33
CA TRP A 228 17.46 7.16 -21.23
C TRP A 228 16.84 8.36 -21.97
N PRO A 229 17.38 9.61 -21.90
CA PRO A 229 16.80 10.76 -22.59
C PRO A 229 16.81 10.64 -24.12
N PHE A 230 17.72 9.83 -24.67
CA PHE A 230 17.94 9.65 -26.11
C PHE A 230 17.20 8.42 -26.68
N ARG A 231 16.58 7.61 -25.81
CA ARG A 231 15.74 6.47 -26.21
C ARG A 231 14.39 6.97 -26.72
N GLN A 232 13.97 6.48 -27.88
CA GLN A 232 12.61 6.67 -28.39
C GLN A 232 11.83 5.38 -28.20
N GLU A 233 11.42 5.12 -26.97
CA GLU A 233 10.67 3.91 -26.60
C GLU A 233 9.33 3.85 -27.37
N TYR A 234 8.94 2.63 -27.77
CA TYR A 234 7.69 2.37 -28.47
C TYR A 234 6.48 2.99 -27.75
N ARG A 235 6.37 2.79 -26.43
CA ARG A 235 5.31 3.37 -25.58
C ARG A 235 5.27 4.89 -25.66
N ARG A 236 6.43 5.56 -25.58
CA ARG A 236 6.53 7.03 -25.62
C ARG A 236 6.14 7.56 -27.01
N ARG A 237 6.60 6.93 -28.09
CA ARG A 237 6.23 7.31 -29.46
C ARG A 237 4.72 7.14 -29.70
N LEU A 238 4.14 6.05 -29.22
CA LEU A 238 2.71 5.78 -29.36
C LEU A 238 1.87 6.77 -28.54
N ASN A 239 2.22 7.01 -27.27
CA ASN A 239 1.50 7.96 -26.40
C ASN A 239 1.56 9.41 -26.89
N LEU A 240 2.73 9.89 -27.33
CA LEU A 240 2.87 11.26 -27.83
C LEU A 240 1.99 11.50 -29.07
N THR A 241 1.88 10.50 -29.95
CA THR A 241 1.05 10.61 -31.16
C THR A 241 -0.43 10.43 -30.85
N VAL A 242 -0.82 9.42 -30.07
CA VAL A 242 -2.24 9.12 -29.79
C VAL A 242 -2.86 10.15 -28.84
N LEU A 243 -2.16 10.54 -27.76
CA LEU A 243 -2.70 11.43 -26.73
C LEU A 243 -2.41 12.92 -27.01
N GLY A 244 -1.35 13.23 -27.77
CA GLY A 244 -0.89 14.59 -28.02
C GLY A 244 0.01 15.12 -26.89
N ALA A 245 1.26 15.46 -27.21
CA ALA A 245 2.24 15.96 -26.25
C ALA A 245 2.08 17.47 -25.96
N PRO A 246 2.42 17.98 -24.75
CA PRO A 246 3.01 17.27 -23.61
C PRO A 246 2.00 16.77 -22.54
N TYR A 247 0.69 16.99 -22.70
CA TYR A 247 -0.30 16.80 -21.60
C TYR A 247 -1.59 16.08 -22.04
N GLY A 248 -1.50 15.08 -22.90
CA GLY A 248 -2.66 14.26 -23.27
C GLY A 248 -3.10 13.36 -22.10
N ASP A 249 -4.32 13.59 -21.60
CA ASP A 249 -4.90 12.85 -20.48
C ASP A 249 -5.77 11.69 -21.00
N VAL A 250 -5.41 10.47 -20.60
CA VAL A 250 -6.16 9.24 -20.92
C VAL A 250 -7.56 9.30 -20.31
N GLY A 251 -7.70 9.91 -19.13
CA GLY A 251 -8.96 10.03 -18.40
C GLY A 251 -10.03 10.75 -19.21
N ILE A 252 -9.70 11.90 -19.81
CA ILE A 252 -10.66 12.67 -20.64
C ILE A 252 -11.20 11.84 -21.82
N ILE A 253 -10.34 11.02 -22.45
CA ILE A 253 -10.75 10.17 -23.58
C ILE A 253 -11.67 9.07 -23.10
N VAL A 254 -11.30 8.37 -22.02
CA VAL A 254 -12.10 7.29 -21.44
C VAL A 254 -13.44 7.82 -20.93
N ASP A 255 -13.45 8.95 -20.24
CA ASP A 255 -14.65 9.61 -19.72
C ASP A 255 -15.58 10.06 -20.84
N ALA A 256 -15.05 10.58 -21.96
CA ALA A 256 -15.83 10.91 -23.14
C ALA A 256 -16.52 9.68 -23.75
N ILE A 257 -15.79 8.56 -23.85
CA ILE A 257 -16.30 7.27 -24.38
C ILE A 257 -17.39 6.71 -23.46
N ASP A 258 -17.14 6.65 -22.14
CA ASP A 258 -18.09 6.11 -21.15
C ASP A 258 -19.34 6.98 -21.08
N SER A 259 -19.19 8.31 -21.09
CA SER A 259 -20.31 9.26 -21.12
C SER A 259 -21.19 9.06 -22.35
N LEU A 260 -20.62 9.09 -23.57
CA LEU A 260 -21.41 8.91 -24.80
C LEU A 260 -22.18 7.59 -24.80
N THR A 261 -21.53 6.52 -24.37
CA THR A 261 -22.13 5.18 -24.31
C THR A 261 -23.32 5.15 -23.35
N ARG A 262 -23.14 5.66 -22.14
CA ARG A 262 -24.18 5.61 -21.09
C ARG A 262 -25.34 6.54 -21.38
N PHE A 263 -25.08 7.73 -21.93
CA PHE A 263 -26.16 8.61 -22.38
C PHE A 263 -26.95 7.99 -23.54
N ALA A 264 -26.27 7.36 -24.51
CA ALA A 264 -26.94 6.64 -25.59
C ALA A 264 -27.77 5.46 -25.07
N VAL A 265 -27.23 4.61 -24.20
CA VAL A 265 -28.00 3.49 -23.63
C VAL A 265 -29.17 4.00 -22.76
N GLY A 266 -28.93 5.02 -21.93
CA GLY A 266 -29.97 5.62 -21.07
C GLY A 266 -31.08 6.33 -21.85
N SER A 267 -30.81 6.82 -23.07
CA SER A 267 -31.82 7.50 -23.88
C SER A 267 -32.98 6.59 -24.27
N LEU A 268 -32.78 5.27 -24.33
CA LEU A 268 -33.83 4.29 -24.64
C LEU A 268 -35.05 4.42 -23.72
N THR A 269 -34.84 4.76 -22.44
CA THR A 269 -35.90 4.91 -21.44
C THR A 269 -36.19 6.37 -21.08
N GLU A 270 -35.21 7.27 -21.27
CA GLU A 270 -35.23 8.60 -20.68
C GLU A 270 -35.42 9.76 -21.68
N ASP A 271 -35.16 9.55 -22.97
CA ASP A 271 -35.23 10.60 -24.00
C ASP A 271 -36.61 10.66 -24.66
N LYS A 272 -37.47 11.54 -24.13
CA LYS A 272 -38.85 11.71 -24.60
C LYS A 272 -38.96 12.23 -26.04
N PHE A 273 -37.94 12.93 -26.54
CA PHE A 273 -37.99 13.62 -27.83
C PHE A 273 -37.20 12.90 -28.93
N GLY A 274 -36.53 11.77 -28.60
CA GLY A 274 -35.74 11.00 -29.57
C GLY A 274 -34.53 11.77 -30.11
N ASN A 275 -34.00 12.71 -29.34
CA ASN A 275 -32.86 13.53 -29.70
C ASN A 275 -31.56 12.74 -29.81
N VAL A 276 -31.38 11.69 -29.02
CA VAL A 276 -30.16 10.87 -29.01
C VAL A 276 -30.20 9.78 -30.08
N GLN A 277 -31.39 9.25 -30.36
CA GLN A 277 -31.59 8.13 -31.29
C GLN A 277 -30.98 8.40 -32.67
N LYS A 278 -31.14 9.62 -33.21
CA LYS A 278 -30.60 10.02 -34.52
C LYS A 278 -29.06 10.01 -34.60
N ASP A 279 -28.39 10.09 -33.47
CA ASP A 279 -26.93 10.23 -33.37
C ASP A 279 -26.22 8.91 -33.02
N VAL A 280 -26.96 7.88 -32.59
CA VAL A 280 -26.40 6.55 -32.22
C VAL A 280 -25.56 5.97 -33.35
N LYS A 281 -26.04 6.04 -34.60
CA LYS A 281 -25.30 5.59 -35.78
C LYS A 281 -23.93 6.29 -35.89
N THR A 282 -23.89 7.60 -35.67
CA THR A 282 -22.66 8.39 -35.75
C THR A 282 -21.65 7.99 -34.67
N ILE A 283 -22.12 7.77 -33.44
CA ILE A 283 -21.28 7.33 -32.31
C ILE A 283 -20.67 5.95 -32.61
N MET A 284 -21.49 4.99 -33.05
CA MET A 284 -21.01 3.64 -33.37
C MET A 284 -19.97 3.62 -34.49
N LEU A 285 -20.19 4.39 -35.56
CA LEU A 285 -19.25 4.49 -36.68
C LEU A 285 -17.94 5.18 -36.28
N SER A 286 -18.01 6.22 -35.45
CA SER A 286 -16.83 6.90 -34.91
C SER A 286 -15.98 5.96 -34.06
N PHE A 287 -16.58 5.22 -33.11
CA PHE A 287 -15.84 4.25 -32.29
C PHE A 287 -15.22 3.14 -33.13
N THR A 288 -15.96 2.63 -34.12
CA THR A 288 -15.46 1.63 -35.07
C THR A 288 -14.25 2.15 -35.86
N SER A 289 -14.32 3.36 -36.41
CA SER A 289 -13.21 3.99 -37.16
C SER A 289 -11.96 4.14 -36.29
N VAL A 290 -12.11 4.65 -35.07
CA VAL A 290 -11.00 4.91 -34.15
C VAL A 290 -10.32 3.62 -33.71
N ILE A 291 -11.09 2.55 -33.40
CA ILE A 291 -10.53 1.23 -33.06
C ILE A 291 -9.65 0.72 -34.21
N VAL A 292 -10.18 0.70 -35.43
CA VAL A 292 -9.47 0.18 -36.62
C VAL A 292 -8.18 0.97 -36.88
N LYS A 293 -8.22 2.30 -36.78
CA LYS A 293 -7.04 3.15 -37.00
C LYS A 293 -6.00 3.03 -35.90
N LEU A 294 -6.41 2.95 -34.63
CA LEU A 294 -5.49 2.72 -33.52
C LEU A 294 -4.79 1.37 -33.62
N GLU A 295 -5.50 0.31 -34.01
CA GLU A 295 -4.93 -1.01 -34.21
C GLU A 295 -3.99 -1.10 -35.41
N SER A 296 -4.32 -0.43 -36.53
CA SER A 296 -3.39 -0.31 -37.65
C SER A 296 -2.13 0.42 -37.21
N PHE A 297 -2.28 1.58 -36.57
CA PHE A 297 -1.15 2.40 -36.15
C PHE A 297 -0.23 1.69 -35.16
N ARG A 298 -0.79 0.94 -34.21
CA ARG A 298 -0.04 0.09 -33.27
C ARG A 298 0.85 -0.91 -34.00
N ARG A 299 0.35 -1.53 -35.07
CA ARG A 299 1.11 -2.49 -35.89
C ARG A 299 2.17 -1.79 -36.76
N ASP A 300 1.84 -0.63 -37.31
CA ASP A 300 2.66 0.02 -38.34
C ASP A 300 3.80 0.90 -37.78
N ILE A 301 3.70 1.44 -36.56
CA ILE A 301 4.68 2.41 -36.01
C ILE A 301 6.11 1.85 -35.82
N GLY A 302 6.24 0.52 -35.72
CA GLY A 302 7.51 -0.20 -35.60
C GLY A 302 8.34 0.13 -34.35
N ILE A 303 9.36 -0.68 -34.08
CA ILE A 303 10.31 -0.43 -32.97
C ILE A 303 11.40 0.53 -33.48
N HIS A 304 11.60 1.65 -32.79
CA HIS A 304 12.68 2.58 -33.16
C HIS A 304 14.04 1.96 -32.82
N TRP A 305 15.07 2.23 -33.60
CA TRP A 305 16.39 1.62 -33.39
C TRP A 305 17.07 2.03 -32.07
N THR A 306 16.64 3.14 -31.44
CA THR A 306 17.08 3.57 -30.10
C THR A 306 16.24 3.00 -28.96
N ASP A 307 15.20 2.23 -29.28
CA ASP A 307 14.44 1.46 -28.30
C ASP A 307 15.22 0.18 -27.97
N VAL A 308 15.92 0.23 -26.83
CA VAL A 308 16.70 -0.87 -26.29
C VAL A 308 15.80 -1.98 -25.74
N GLN A 309 14.66 -1.61 -25.14
CA GLN A 309 13.79 -2.56 -24.47
C GLN A 309 12.97 -3.37 -25.47
N ARG A 310 12.70 -2.81 -26.66
CA ARG A 310 11.96 -3.46 -27.76
C ARG A 310 10.59 -3.99 -27.34
N LYS A 311 10.00 -3.42 -26.28
CA LYS A 311 8.68 -3.81 -25.76
C LYS A 311 7.59 -3.09 -26.55
N GLN A 312 6.74 -3.85 -27.25
CA GLN A 312 5.60 -3.31 -28.00
C GLN A 312 4.33 -3.20 -27.13
N GLU A 313 4.48 -2.62 -25.95
CA GLU A 313 3.41 -2.50 -24.95
C GLU A 313 3.14 -1.03 -24.64
N CYS A 314 1.86 -0.65 -24.59
CA CYS A 314 1.44 0.71 -24.30
C CYS A 314 0.11 0.69 -23.51
N PRO A 315 0.18 0.53 -22.17
CA PRO A 315 -0.99 0.38 -21.30
C PRO A 315 -2.05 1.48 -21.46
N GLU A 316 -1.64 2.70 -21.78
CA GLU A 316 -2.56 3.83 -22.00
C GLU A 316 -3.43 3.63 -23.24
N VAL A 317 -2.84 3.25 -24.37
CA VAL A 317 -3.57 2.96 -25.61
C VAL A 317 -4.36 1.66 -25.49
N ASP A 318 -3.85 0.68 -24.74
CA ASP A 318 -4.58 -0.55 -24.42
C ASP A 318 -5.84 -0.25 -23.60
N THR A 319 -5.76 0.68 -22.63
CA THR A 319 -6.92 1.17 -21.86
C THR A 319 -7.95 1.86 -22.75
N ILE A 320 -7.51 2.72 -23.69
CA ILE A 320 -8.41 3.39 -24.64
C ILE A 320 -9.09 2.38 -25.57
N LEU A 321 -8.36 1.41 -26.12
CA LEU A 321 -8.91 0.35 -26.96
C LEU A 321 -9.90 -0.53 -26.19
N ALA A 322 -9.62 -0.83 -24.91
CA ALA A 322 -10.53 -1.57 -24.05
C ALA A 322 -11.82 -0.78 -23.80
N ALA A 323 -11.71 0.52 -23.49
CA ALA A 323 -12.86 1.40 -23.30
C ALA A 323 -13.73 1.50 -24.57
N LEU A 324 -13.11 1.74 -25.74
CA LEU A 324 -13.81 1.81 -27.03
C LEU A 324 -14.51 0.50 -27.39
N ARG A 325 -13.85 -0.65 -27.21
CA ARG A 325 -14.48 -1.97 -27.48
C ARG A 325 -15.61 -2.27 -26.51
N GLY A 326 -15.44 -1.95 -25.23
CA GLY A 326 -16.49 -2.11 -24.21
C GLY A 326 -17.71 -1.26 -24.54
N ALA A 327 -17.47 0.01 -24.88
CA ALA A 327 -18.49 0.95 -25.33
C ALA A 327 -19.22 0.49 -26.60
N LEU A 328 -18.47 0.06 -27.61
CA LEU A 328 -19.05 -0.41 -28.87
C LEU A 328 -19.89 -1.69 -28.67
N ASN A 329 -19.44 -2.63 -27.83
CA ASN A 329 -20.25 -3.79 -27.45
C ASN A 329 -21.55 -3.38 -26.74
N ALA A 330 -21.48 -2.45 -25.78
CA ALA A 330 -22.67 -1.98 -25.07
C ALA A 330 -23.69 -1.29 -26.01
N LEU A 331 -23.21 -0.52 -27.00
CA LEU A 331 -24.07 0.10 -28.01
C LEU A 331 -24.68 -0.94 -28.97
N ILE A 332 -23.90 -1.94 -29.40
CA ILE A 332 -24.40 -3.04 -30.23
C ILE A 332 -25.48 -3.81 -29.47
N ASP A 333 -25.21 -4.21 -28.23
CA ASP A 333 -26.14 -4.98 -27.41
C ASP A 333 -27.45 -4.21 -27.16
N ALA A 334 -27.39 -2.88 -26.99
CA ALA A 334 -28.55 -2.05 -26.76
C ALA A 334 -29.35 -1.70 -28.03
N PHE A 335 -28.69 -1.57 -29.19
CA PHE A 335 -29.31 -1.00 -30.40
C PHE A 335 -29.39 -1.95 -31.61
N GLU A 336 -28.88 -3.19 -31.51
CA GLU A 336 -28.91 -4.16 -32.61
C GLU A 336 -30.34 -4.42 -33.11
N GLU A 337 -31.30 -4.60 -32.21
CA GLU A 337 -32.71 -4.85 -32.57
C GLU A 337 -33.34 -3.66 -33.32
N TYR A 338 -32.83 -2.44 -33.10
CA TYR A 338 -33.31 -1.20 -33.71
C TYR A 338 -32.48 -0.75 -34.92
N ALA A 339 -31.54 -1.59 -35.40
CA ALA A 339 -30.58 -1.21 -36.44
C ALA A 339 -31.23 -0.72 -37.75
N THR A 340 -32.37 -1.33 -38.12
CA THR A 340 -33.12 -0.96 -39.32
C THR A 340 -33.69 0.46 -39.21
N ASP A 341 -34.26 0.80 -38.06
CA ASP A 341 -34.87 2.11 -37.78
C ASP A 341 -33.81 3.22 -37.64
N LEU A 342 -32.62 2.86 -37.13
CA LEU A 342 -31.45 3.73 -37.03
C LEU A 342 -30.69 3.91 -38.36
N LYS A 343 -31.17 3.29 -39.46
CA LYS A 343 -30.53 3.30 -40.78
C LYS A 343 -29.08 2.81 -40.76
N ILE A 344 -28.77 1.84 -39.90
CA ILE A 344 -27.46 1.18 -39.84
C ILE A 344 -27.52 -0.02 -40.81
N SER A 345 -26.71 0.02 -41.86
CA SER A 345 -26.64 -1.08 -42.83
C SER A 345 -26.06 -2.34 -42.19
N ARG A 346 -26.42 -3.51 -42.74
CA ARG A 346 -25.85 -4.80 -42.29
C ARG A 346 -24.32 -4.83 -42.35
N THR A 347 -23.73 -4.12 -43.32
CA THR A 347 -22.27 -4.01 -43.46
C THR A 347 -21.66 -3.18 -42.33
N GLU A 348 -22.24 -2.02 -42.01
CA GLU A 348 -21.80 -1.17 -40.90
C GLU A 348 -21.91 -1.90 -39.56
N MET A 349 -23.02 -2.62 -39.33
CA MET A 349 -23.22 -3.41 -38.12
C MET A 349 -22.21 -4.56 -38.01
N ARG A 350 -21.91 -5.23 -39.12
CA ARG A 350 -20.89 -6.28 -39.16
C ARG A 350 -19.51 -5.72 -38.83
N MET A 351 -19.14 -4.58 -39.40
CA MET A 351 -17.85 -3.92 -39.12
C MET A 351 -17.74 -3.48 -37.66
N ALA A 352 -18.83 -2.98 -37.07
CA ALA A 352 -18.87 -2.64 -35.64
C ALA A 352 -18.65 -3.88 -34.75
N LYS A 353 -19.30 -5.01 -35.07
CA LYS A 353 -19.10 -6.28 -34.35
C LYS A 353 -17.69 -6.83 -34.51
N GLU A 354 -17.12 -6.73 -35.71
CA GLU A 354 -15.73 -7.14 -36.00
C GLU A 354 -14.73 -6.28 -35.22
N ALA A 355 -14.91 -4.95 -35.16
CA ALA A 355 -14.05 -4.05 -34.39
C ALA A 355 -14.21 -4.23 -32.87
N ALA A 356 -15.40 -4.58 -32.40
CA ALA A 356 -15.66 -4.87 -30.99
C ALA A 356 -15.05 -6.21 -30.52
N ALA A 357 -14.78 -7.13 -31.45
CA ALA A 357 -14.10 -8.40 -31.20
C ALA A 357 -12.57 -8.21 -31.18
N ALA A 358 -11.88 -8.83 -30.21
CA ALA A 358 -10.40 -8.77 -30.16
C ALA A 358 -9.77 -9.63 -31.27
N PRO A 359 -8.61 -9.25 -31.85
CA PRO A 359 -7.94 -10.05 -32.87
C PRO A 359 -7.48 -11.41 -32.32
N ASN A 360 -7.88 -12.49 -32.99
CA ASN A 360 -7.44 -13.86 -32.75
C ASN A 360 -5.94 -13.99 -33.10
N ALA A 361 -5.14 -14.55 -32.19
CA ALA A 361 -3.73 -14.88 -32.46
C ALA A 361 -3.63 -16.04 -33.48
N PRO A 362 -2.67 -16.02 -34.42
CA PRO A 362 -2.50 -17.09 -35.41
C PRO A 362 -1.95 -18.37 -34.76
N GLU A 363 -2.52 -19.51 -35.17
CA GLU A 363 -2.12 -20.86 -34.77
C GLU A 363 -0.68 -21.19 -35.24
N MET A 364 0.19 -21.53 -34.28
CA MET A 364 1.48 -22.18 -34.55
C MET A 364 1.43 -23.59 -33.96
N MET A 365 1.58 -24.58 -34.85
CA MET A 365 1.70 -26.00 -34.53
C MET A 365 2.94 -26.29 -33.66
N GLY A 366 2.70 -26.98 -32.54
CA GLY A 366 3.51 -28.10 -32.05
C GLY A 366 4.93 -27.81 -31.53
N THR A 367 5.07 -27.59 -30.22
CA THR A 367 5.90 -28.42 -29.31
C THR A 367 5.56 -28.07 -27.86
N ALA A 368 5.41 -29.10 -27.02
CA ALA A 368 4.86 -29.02 -25.68
C ALA A 368 5.75 -28.26 -24.67
N THR A 369 5.17 -27.28 -23.96
CA THR A 369 5.53 -26.94 -22.58
C THR A 369 4.30 -26.34 -21.90
N LEU A 370 3.83 -27.01 -20.85
CA LEU A 370 2.67 -26.66 -20.02
C LEU A 370 2.92 -25.36 -19.25
N LEU A 371 2.27 -24.25 -19.63
CA LEU A 371 2.01 -23.11 -18.74
C LEU A 371 0.68 -22.41 -19.10
N HIS A 372 -0.07 -22.11 -18.05
CA HIS A 372 -1.45 -21.62 -17.98
C HIS A 372 -1.76 -20.36 -18.83
N ARG A 373 -2.93 -20.34 -19.47
CA ARG A 373 -3.61 -19.14 -20.01
C ARG A 373 -4.51 -18.51 -18.93
N PRO A 374 -4.55 -17.18 -18.75
CA PRO A 374 -5.60 -16.54 -17.96
C PRO A 374 -6.87 -16.36 -18.82
N ALA A 375 -8.01 -16.83 -18.31
CA ALA A 375 -9.32 -16.70 -18.94
C ALA A 375 -9.96 -15.34 -18.62
N LYS A 376 -10.45 -14.67 -19.67
CA LYS A 376 -11.36 -13.52 -19.58
C LYS A 376 -12.72 -13.94 -18.98
N SER A 377 -13.25 -13.08 -18.13
CA SER A 377 -14.52 -13.22 -17.41
C SER A 377 -15.75 -13.13 -18.33
N ARG A 378 -16.50 -14.23 -18.43
CA ARG A 378 -17.96 -14.23 -18.55
C ARG A 378 -18.51 -15.22 -17.54
N GLY A 379 -19.36 -14.73 -16.63
CA GLY A 379 -20.11 -15.51 -15.65
C GLY A 379 -19.66 -15.31 -14.21
N ARG A 380 -20.48 -14.65 -13.39
CA ARG A 380 -20.37 -14.59 -11.91
C ARG A 380 -20.48 -15.95 -11.20
N LEU A 381 -20.45 -17.07 -11.95
CA LEU A 381 -20.27 -18.45 -11.44
C LEU A 381 -18.87 -19.02 -11.75
N GLY A 382 -18.03 -18.29 -12.49
CA GLY A 382 -16.68 -18.70 -12.92
C GLY A 382 -15.55 -18.29 -11.97
N SER A 383 -15.74 -17.28 -11.12
CA SER A 383 -14.71 -16.78 -10.19
C SER A 383 -14.35 -17.81 -9.12
N LEU A 384 -15.33 -18.32 -8.38
CA LEU A 384 -15.09 -19.30 -7.30
C LEU A 384 -14.52 -20.63 -7.82
N LYS A 385 -15.07 -21.16 -8.93
CA LYS A 385 -14.57 -22.40 -9.56
C LYS A 385 -13.12 -22.26 -10.02
N SER A 386 -12.69 -21.06 -10.44
CA SER A 386 -11.29 -20.80 -10.78
C SER A 386 -10.37 -20.72 -9.56
N ARG A 387 -10.91 -20.38 -8.39
CA ARG A 387 -10.17 -20.36 -7.12
C ARG A 387 -10.06 -21.75 -6.47
N VAL A 388 -11.06 -22.62 -6.67
CA VAL A 388 -11.07 -23.99 -6.13
C VAL A 388 -10.59 -24.95 -7.22
N ARG A 389 -9.27 -25.14 -7.32
CA ARG A 389 -8.64 -25.84 -8.44
C ARG A 389 -8.60 -27.36 -8.32
N ARG A 390 -8.97 -27.90 -7.15
CA ARG A 390 -9.18 -29.34 -6.96
C ARG A 390 -10.64 -29.71 -7.27
N PRO A 391 -10.93 -30.40 -8.40
CA PRO A 391 -12.32 -30.64 -8.83
C PRO A 391 -13.16 -31.42 -7.82
N SER A 392 -12.53 -32.36 -7.10
CA SER A 392 -13.20 -33.19 -6.08
C SER A 392 -13.68 -32.41 -4.86
N MET A 393 -13.32 -31.13 -4.71
CA MET A 393 -13.74 -30.28 -3.59
C MET A 393 -14.91 -29.37 -3.96
N LEU A 394 -15.26 -29.25 -5.24
CA LEU A 394 -16.43 -28.47 -5.69
C LEU A 394 -17.76 -29.07 -5.21
N ASN A 395 -17.79 -30.35 -4.84
CA ASN A 395 -18.94 -30.99 -4.20
C ASN A 395 -19.13 -30.59 -2.73
N LYS A 396 -18.17 -29.86 -2.13
CA LYS A 396 -18.21 -29.35 -0.76
C LYS A 396 -18.66 -27.89 -0.69
N LEU A 397 -19.05 -27.29 -1.83
CA LEU A 397 -19.63 -25.96 -1.84
C LEU A 397 -20.95 -25.96 -1.06
N ALA A 398 -21.11 -25.01 -0.14
CA ALA A 398 -22.28 -24.91 0.73
C ALA A 398 -22.75 -23.46 0.90
N HIS A 399 -23.99 -23.28 1.37
CA HIS A 399 -24.45 -22.00 1.88
C HIS A 399 -24.14 -21.88 3.37
N ALA A 400 -23.83 -20.67 3.85
CA ALA A 400 -23.43 -20.45 5.23
C ALA A 400 -24.53 -20.88 6.21
N GLU A 401 -25.79 -20.61 5.88
CA GLU A 401 -26.97 -20.89 6.70
C GLU A 401 -27.15 -22.38 7.02
N ASP A 402 -26.68 -23.27 6.13
CA ASP A 402 -26.79 -24.73 6.31
C ASP A 402 -25.80 -25.26 7.35
N LEU A 403 -24.82 -24.44 7.75
CA LEU A 403 -23.67 -24.88 8.55
C LEU A 403 -23.84 -24.65 10.06
N VAL A 404 -24.95 -24.08 10.52
CA VAL A 404 -25.22 -23.81 11.95
C VAL A 404 -25.02 -25.06 12.81
N SER A 405 -25.43 -26.24 12.31
CA SER A 405 -25.31 -27.51 13.04
C SER A 405 -23.87 -27.92 13.37
N HIS A 406 -22.87 -27.34 12.72
CA HIS A 406 -21.45 -27.57 13.01
C HIS A 406 -20.95 -26.79 14.24
N PHE A 407 -21.75 -25.89 14.79
CA PHE A 407 -21.39 -25.01 15.91
C PHE A 407 -22.30 -25.26 17.13
N PRO A 408 -22.22 -26.44 17.78
CA PRO A 408 -22.95 -26.67 19.03
C PRO A 408 -22.43 -25.74 20.13
N ASN A 409 -23.30 -25.42 21.10
CA ASN A 409 -22.90 -24.64 22.28
C ASN A 409 -21.69 -25.26 22.99
N GLY A 410 -20.74 -24.43 23.42
CA GLY A 410 -19.51 -24.87 24.08
C GLY A 410 -18.42 -25.37 23.14
N ALA A 411 -18.60 -25.26 21.81
CA ALA A 411 -17.59 -25.66 20.85
C ALA A 411 -16.31 -24.81 20.95
N TYR A 412 -15.19 -25.46 20.65
CA TYR A 412 -13.88 -24.85 20.46
C TYR A 412 -13.73 -24.50 18.98
N VAL A 413 -13.72 -23.20 18.70
CA VAL A 413 -13.74 -22.64 17.36
C VAL A 413 -12.42 -21.95 17.06
N GLY A 414 -11.77 -22.31 15.96
CA GLY A 414 -10.59 -21.62 15.47
C GLY A 414 -10.92 -20.70 14.30
N TRP A 415 -10.38 -19.48 14.28
CA TRP A 415 -10.44 -18.57 13.13
C TRP A 415 -9.04 -18.30 12.59
N SER A 416 -8.89 -18.30 11.27
CA SER A 416 -7.80 -17.55 10.66
C SER A 416 -7.95 -16.06 11.00
N GLY A 417 -6.87 -15.30 10.87
CA GLY A 417 -6.90 -13.87 11.08
C GLY A 417 -5.79 -13.38 11.99
N PHE A 418 -5.26 -12.23 11.61
CA PHE A 418 -4.22 -11.54 12.34
C PHE A 418 -4.37 -10.05 12.10
N THR A 419 -4.46 -9.23 13.14
CA THR A 419 -4.53 -7.76 13.04
C THR A 419 -5.69 -7.21 12.19
N GLY A 420 -6.81 -7.93 12.16
CA GLY A 420 -7.99 -7.52 11.39
C GLY A 420 -7.89 -7.73 9.89
N VAL A 421 -7.06 -8.69 9.44
CA VAL A 421 -6.99 -9.15 8.04
C VAL A 421 -6.91 -10.66 7.95
N GLY A 422 -7.39 -11.26 6.86
CA GLY A 422 -7.33 -12.72 6.65
C GLY A 422 -8.22 -13.55 7.58
N TYR A 423 -9.24 -12.92 8.19
CA TYR A 423 -10.20 -13.55 9.09
C TYR A 423 -11.49 -13.94 8.35
N PRO A 424 -12.20 -14.98 8.80
CA PRO A 424 -13.47 -15.37 8.21
C PRO A 424 -14.55 -14.31 8.49
N LYS A 425 -15.43 -14.07 7.52
CA LYS A 425 -16.41 -12.97 7.55
C LYS A 425 -17.83 -13.50 7.50
N LYS A 426 -18.12 -14.44 6.58
CA LYS A 426 -19.48 -14.93 6.29
C LYS A 426 -20.00 -15.81 7.43
N ILE A 427 -19.23 -16.80 7.90
CA ILE A 427 -19.66 -17.71 8.98
C ILE A 427 -19.81 -16.97 10.31
N PRO A 428 -18.85 -16.14 10.77
CA PRO A 428 -19.06 -15.39 12.00
C PRO A 428 -20.29 -14.49 11.95
N THR A 429 -20.53 -13.81 10.81
CA THR A 429 -21.70 -12.97 10.61
C THR A 429 -22.99 -13.80 10.60
N MET A 430 -22.99 -14.96 9.94
CA MET A 430 -24.13 -15.88 9.89
C MET A 430 -24.50 -16.39 11.29
N LEU A 431 -23.52 -16.79 12.10
CA LEU A 431 -23.77 -17.25 13.47
C LEU A 431 -24.32 -16.14 14.36
N ALA A 432 -23.83 -14.91 14.21
CA ALA A 432 -24.38 -13.75 14.92
C ALA A 432 -25.84 -13.47 14.50
N ASN A 433 -26.14 -13.50 13.20
CA ASN A 433 -27.50 -13.37 12.69
C ASN A 433 -28.43 -14.48 13.23
N HIS A 434 -27.94 -15.72 13.32
CA HIS A 434 -28.69 -16.84 13.88
C HIS A 434 -29.01 -16.63 15.36
N VAL A 435 -28.03 -16.18 16.16
CA VAL A 435 -28.23 -15.88 17.58
C VAL A 435 -29.26 -14.77 17.78
N GLU A 436 -29.19 -13.69 17.01
CA GLU A 436 -30.13 -12.58 17.08
C GLU A 436 -31.54 -13.01 16.68
N LYS A 437 -31.69 -13.66 15.53
CA LYS A 437 -33.00 -14.08 14.99
C LYS A 437 -33.74 -15.05 15.92
N ASN A 438 -33.00 -15.87 16.66
CA ASN A 438 -33.57 -16.89 17.54
C ASN A 438 -33.51 -16.52 19.04
N ASN A 439 -33.08 -15.30 19.39
CA ASN A 439 -32.96 -14.83 20.76
C ASN A 439 -32.06 -15.72 21.65
N LEU A 440 -30.90 -16.13 21.13
CA LEU A 440 -29.97 -17.06 21.80
C LEU A 440 -28.77 -16.35 22.46
N GLN A 441 -28.87 -15.05 22.72
CA GLN A 441 -27.78 -14.26 23.31
C GLN A 441 -27.38 -14.84 24.67
N GLY A 442 -26.08 -15.10 24.86
CA GLY A 442 -25.55 -15.77 26.06
C GLY A 442 -25.87 -17.27 26.20
N GLN A 443 -26.67 -17.85 25.30
CA GLN A 443 -27.00 -19.28 25.30
C GLN A 443 -26.08 -20.10 24.38
N LEU A 444 -25.65 -19.50 23.26
CA LEU A 444 -24.64 -20.06 22.36
C LEU A 444 -23.30 -19.39 22.59
N LYS A 445 -22.42 -20.05 23.34
CA LYS A 445 -21.08 -19.57 23.66
C LYS A 445 -19.98 -20.48 23.15
N TYR A 446 -18.86 -19.88 22.74
CA TYR A 446 -17.73 -20.58 22.14
C TYR A 446 -16.40 -20.24 22.83
N SER A 447 -15.47 -21.19 22.82
CA SER A 447 -14.06 -20.92 23.11
C SER A 447 -13.36 -20.60 21.80
N LEU A 448 -12.88 -19.36 21.66
CA LEU A 448 -12.40 -18.81 20.41
C LEU A 448 -10.86 -18.70 20.38
N PHE A 449 -10.26 -19.31 19.36
CA PHE A 449 -8.82 -19.33 19.08
C PHE A 449 -8.56 -18.59 17.77
N VAL A 450 -7.78 -17.52 17.83
CA VAL A 450 -7.43 -16.70 16.65
C VAL A 450 -5.92 -16.49 16.67
N GLY A 451 -5.27 -16.20 15.53
CA GLY A 451 -3.84 -15.92 15.52
C GLY A 451 -3.47 -14.72 16.41
N ALA A 452 -4.12 -13.59 16.18
CA ALA A 452 -4.11 -12.41 17.03
C ALA A 452 -5.51 -11.77 17.08
N SER A 453 -5.66 -10.50 16.72
CA SER A 453 -6.97 -9.85 16.58
C SER A 453 -7.66 -10.16 15.25
N SER A 454 -8.99 -10.24 15.28
CA SER A 454 -9.85 -10.42 14.10
C SER A 454 -10.46 -9.08 13.64
N GLY A 455 -11.35 -9.11 12.64
CA GLY A 455 -12.14 -7.96 12.24
C GLY A 455 -13.10 -7.52 13.35
N ALA A 456 -13.03 -6.24 13.73
CA ALA A 456 -13.81 -5.67 14.82
C ALA A 456 -15.32 -5.81 14.60
N GLU A 457 -15.79 -5.78 13.35
CA GLU A 457 -17.19 -5.90 12.96
C GLU A 457 -17.77 -7.30 13.18
N THR A 458 -16.92 -8.34 13.20
CA THR A 458 -17.35 -9.71 13.51
C THR A 458 -17.18 -10.02 14.99
N GLU A 459 -15.98 -9.76 15.52
CA GLU A 459 -15.61 -10.15 16.88
C GLU A 459 -16.31 -9.31 17.96
N ASN A 460 -16.45 -8.00 17.78
CA ASN A 460 -17.21 -7.19 18.75
C ASN A 460 -18.69 -7.58 18.76
N ARG A 461 -19.26 -7.91 17.59
CA ARG A 461 -20.65 -8.35 17.52
C ARG A 461 -20.85 -9.66 18.29
N TRP A 462 -19.92 -10.60 18.17
CA TRP A 462 -19.94 -11.81 19.01
C TRP A 462 -19.83 -11.50 20.50
N ALA A 463 -18.99 -10.54 20.89
CA ALA A 463 -18.89 -10.10 22.27
C ALA A 463 -20.18 -9.44 22.78
N ASP A 464 -20.79 -8.55 22.00
CA ASP A 464 -22.05 -7.86 22.34
C ASP A 464 -23.22 -8.85 22.49
N LEU A 465 -23.24 -9.90 21.67
CA LEU A 465 -24.22 -10.99 21.77
C LEU A 465 -23.87 -12.03 22.85
N ASN A 466 -22.80 -11.80 23.62
CA ASN A 466 -22.30 -12.68 24.67
C ASN A 466 -22.05 -14.12 24.17
N MET A 467 -21.49 -14.24 22.96
CA MET A 467 -21.19 -15.52 22.29
C MET A 467 -19.78 -16.06 22.60
N ILE A 468 -18.95 -15.31 23.33
CA ILE A 468 -17.56 -15.68 23.61
C ILE A 468 -17.44 -16.08 25.08
N GLU A 469 -17.14 -17.35 25.35
CA GLU A 469 -16.86 -17.84 26.71
C GLU A 469 -15.38 -17.62 27.07
N ARG A 470 -14.49 -17.96 26.12
CA ARG A 470 -13.04 -17.81 26.26
C ARG A 470 -12.43 -17.27 24.98
N ARG A 471 -11.43 -16.40 25.10
CA ARG A 471 -10.69 -15.83 23.96
C ARG A 471 -9.17 -15.90 24.17
N SER A 472 -8.44 -16.14 23.09
CA SER A 472 -6.97 -16.18 23.06
C SER A 472 -6.39 -15.94 21.67
N PRO A 473 -5.16 -15.41 21.52
CA PRO A 473 -4.26 -14.88 22.56
C PRO A 473 -4.19 -13.34 22.59
N HIS A 474 -4.82 -12.65 21.64
CA HIS A 474 -4.76 -11.19 21.50
C HIS A 474 -6.05 -10.71 20.88
N GLN A 475 -6.57 -9.55 21.29
CA GLN A 475 -7.82 -9.00 20.76
C GLN A 475 -7.70 -7.49 20.56
N VAL A 476 -8.55 -6.96 19.69
CA VAL A 476 -8.74 -5.52 19.53
C VAL A 476 -10.23 -5.27 19.31
N GLY A 477 -10.84 -4.46 20.16
CA GLY A 477 -12.23 -4.05 19.98
C GLY A 477 -12.91 -3.64 21.29
N LYS A 478 -13.78 -2.64 21.22
CA LYS A 478 -14.41 -2.06 22.42
C LYS A 478 -15.30 -3.06 23.17
N ALA A 479 -16.14 -3.81 22.44
CA ALA A 479 -17.08 -4.73 23.07
C ALA A 479 -16.36 -5.93 23.69
N ILE A 480 -15.39 -6.50 22.97
CA ILE A 480 -14.59 -7.61 23.49
C ILE A 480 -13.72 -7.18 24.68
N ALA A 481 -13.04 -6.03 24.61
CA ALA A 481 -12.26 -5.50 25.73
C ALA A 481 -13.14 -5.22 26.95
N LYS A 482 -14.35 -4.68 26.75
CA LYS A 482 -15.35 -4.51 27.83
C LYS A 482 -15.76 -5.84 28.43
N GLY A 483 -16.05 -6.85 27.60
CA GLY A 483 -16.41 -8.19 28.03
C GLY A 483 -15.29 -8.90 28.80
N ILE A 484 -14.03 -8.62 28.49
CA ILE A 484 -12.89 -9.15 29.24
C ILE A 484 -12.78 -8.46 30.60
N ASN A 485 -12.77 -7.12 30.59
CA ASN A 485 -12.54 -6.34 31.80
C ASN A 485 -13.70 -6.38 32.81
N ASN A 486 -14.91 -6.73 32.37
CA ASN A 486 -16.05 -6.98 33.28
C ASN A 486 -16.20 -8.46 33.69
N GLY A 487 -15.30 -9.35 33.24
CA GLY A 487 -15.28 -10.77 33.58
C GLY A 487 -16.26 -11.66 32.79
N ASN A 488 -16.98 -11.13 31.80
CA ASN A 488 -17.90 -11.91 30.97
C ASN A 488 -17.18 -12.86 30.00
N ILE A 489 -15.96 -12.49 29.57
CA ILE A 489 -15.13 -13.24 28.63
C ILE A 489 -13.84 -13.64 29.34
N LYS A 490 -13.56 -14.95 29.41
CA LYS A 490 -12.30 -15.45 29.95
C LYS A 490 -11.19 -15.22 28.93
N PHE A 491 -10.31 -14.27 29.16
CA PHE A 491 -9.19 -14.01 28.28
C PHE A 491 -7.88 -14.50 28.88
N PHE A 492 -7.04 -15.05 28.03
CA PHE A 492 -5.61 -15.16 28.32
C PHE A 492 -4.86 -14.70 27.08
N ASP A 493 -3.86 -13.88 27.31
CA ASP A 493 -2.86 -13.56 26.34
C ASP A 493 -1.61 -14.43 26.51
N LYS A 494 -0.84 -14.52 25.43
CA LYS A 494 0.35 -15.35 25.33
C LYS A 494 1.26 -14.75 24.28
N HIS A 495 2.57 -14.95 24.46
CA HIS A 495 3.55 -14.84 23.38
C HIS A 495 3.00 -15.44 22.09
N LEU A 496 2.93 -14.64 21.02
CA LEU A 496 2.30 -15.07 19.77
C LEU A 496 3.07 -16.21 19.10
N SER A 497 4.38 -16.30 19.32
CA SER A 497 5.20 -17.44 18.88
C SER A 497 4.81 -18.76 19.55
N MET A 498 4.38 -18.71 20.82
CA MET A 498 4.10 -19.88 21.65
C MET A 498 2.66 -20.34 21.58
N PHE A 499 1.70 -19.41 21.42
CA PHE A 499 0.28 -19.74 21.36
C PHE A 499 -0.06 -20.91 20.40
N PRO A 500 0.32 -20.89 19.11
CA PRO A 500 0.00 -21.99 18.20
C PRO A 500 0.73 -23.30 18.58
N VAL A 501 1.95 -23.20 19.13
CA VAL A 501 2.72 -24.37 19.58
C VAL A 501 2.04 -25.05 20.77
N ASP A 502 1.66 -24.27 21.78
CA ASP A 502 1.01 -24.74 23.01
C ASP A 502 -0.37 -25.37 22.69
N LEU A 503 -1.05 -24.87 21.65
CA LEU A 503 -2.26 -25.49 21.12
C LEU A 503 -1.95 -26.89 20.56
N VAL A 504 -0.91 -27.05 19.75
CA VAL A 504 -0.50 -28.34 19.17
C VAL A 504 0.02 -29.32 20.25
N TYR A 505 0.62 -28.80 21.32
CA TYR A 505 0.95 -29.60 22.51
C TYR A 505 -0.28 -30.07 23.29
N GLY A 506 -1.45 -29.50 23.00
CA GLY A 506 -2.72 -29.87 23.61
C GLY A 506 -2.97 -29.19 24.95
N PHE A 507 -2.21 -28.15 25.34
CA PHE A 507 -2.42 -27.48 26.63
C PHE A 507 -3.80 -26.83 26.75
N TYR A 508 -4.34 -26.36 25.63
CA TYR A 508 -5.67 -25.73 25.60
C TYR A 508 -6.80 -26.75 25.45
N THR A 509 -6.51 -27.98 25.06
CA THR A 509 -7.49 -29.07 24.91
C THR A 509 -7.33 -30.17 25.97
N LYS A 510 -6.38 -30.02 26.91
CA LYS A 510 -5.99 -31.04 27.89
C LYS A 510 -7.15 -31.51 28.76
N ASP A 511 -8.09 -30.63 29.08
CA ASP A 511 -9.22 -30.93 29.97
C ASP A 511 -10.47 -31.38 29.21
N ARG A 512 -10.40 -31.49 27.87
CA ARG A 512 -11.51 -31.92 27.03
C ARG A 512 -11.49 -33.43 26.75
N PRO A 513 -12.64 -34.08 26.55
CA PRO A 513 -12.69 -35.42 25.98
C PRO A 513 -12.11 -35.45 24.56
N ASN A 514 -12.53 -34.48 23.73
CA ASN A 514 -11.99 -34.25 22.41
C ASN A 514 -10.73 -33.37 22.47
N LYS A 515 -9.57 -33.91 22.12
CA LYS A 515 -8.28 -33.20 22.18
C LYS A 515 -8.03 -32.24 21.01
N LYS A 516 -9.03 -32.03 20.16
CA LYS A 516 -8.99 -31.18 18.95
C LYS A 516 -9.91 -29.96 19.09
N LEU A 517 -9.79 -29.04 18.14
CA LEU A 517 -10.74 -27.96 17.90
C LEU A 517 -11.90 -28.53 17.10
N ASP A 518 -13.14 -28.26 17.51
CA ASP A 518 -14.32 -28.91 16.93
C ASP A 518 -14.57 -28.42 15.49
N VAL A 519 -14.30 -27.14 15.25
CA VAL A 519 -14.43 -26.52 13.93
C VAL A 519 -13.44 -25.36 13.77
N VAL A 520 -12.76 -25.32 12.63
CA VAL A 520 -11.88 -24.22 12.24
C VAL A 520 -12.40 -23.59 10.97
N ILE A 521 -12.49 -22.27 10.97
CA ILE A 521 -12.91 -21.47 9.83
C ILE A 521 -11.70 -20.69 9.34
N VAL A 522 -11.33 -20.88 8.09
CA VAL A 522 -10.16 -20.25 7.47
C VAL A 522 -10.56 -19.50 6.22
N GLU A 523 -10.18 -18.24 6.13
CA GLU A 523 -10.25 -17.48 4.89
C GLU A 523 -9.10 -17.87 3.96
N ALA A 524 -9.42 -18.05 2.69
CA ALA A 524 -8.48 -18.44 1.64
C ALA A 524 -8.69 -17.58 0.40
N THR A 525 -7.62 -17.35 -0.37
CA THR A 525 -7.71 -16.69 -1.68
C THR A 525 -7.80 -17.70 -2.83
N ALA A 526 -7.35 -18.93 -2.59
CA ALA A 526 -7.46 -20.06 -3.49
C ALA A 526 -7.33 -21.40 -2.74
N ILE A 527 -7.77 -22.47 -3.40
CA ILE A 527 -7.47 -23.85 -3.05
C ILE A 527 -6.73 -24.45 -4.25
N THR A 528 -5.52 -24.96 -4.00
CA THR A 528 -4.63 -25.50 -5.03
C THR A 528 -5.14 -26.83 -5.59
N GLU A 529 -4.53 -27.32 -6.66
CA GLU A 529 -4.85 -28.56 -7.35
C GLU A 529 -4.75 -29.80 -6.44
N ASP A 530 -3.79 -29.78 -5.51
CA ASP A 530 -3.60 -30.80 -4.47
C ASP A 530 -4.48 -30.59 -3.23
N GLY A 531 -5.28 -29.52 -3.19
CA GLY A 531 -6.22 -29.22 -2.11
C GLY A 531 -5.63 -28.39 -0.96
N GLY A 532 -4.42 -27.88 -1.11
CA GLY A 532 -3.81 -26.93 -0.17
C GLY A 532 -4.55 -25.60 -0.13
N ILE A 533 -4.61 -25.00 1.05
CA ILE A 533 -5.32 -23.74 1.29
C ILE A 533 -4.33 -22.58 1.14
N VAL A 534 -4.59 -21.66 0.22
CA VAL A 534 -3.78 -20.44 0.04
C VAL A 534 -4.37 -19.34 0.92
N PRO A 535 -3.67 -18.88 1.98
CA PRO A 535 -4.18 -17.82 2.85
C PRO A 535 -4.35 -16.47 2.12
N GLY A 536 -4.91 -15.49 2.81
CA GLY A 536 -4.99 -14.10 2.35
C GLY A 536 -3.79 -13.26 2.81
N ALA A 537 -4.10 -12.03 3.23
CA ALA A 537 -3.13 -11.06 3.72
C ALA A 537 -2.49 -11.42 5.08
N SER A 538 -2.92 -12.50 5.73
CA SER A 538 -2.28 -13.03 6.93
C SER A 538 -2.21 -14.56 6.94
N VAL A 539 -1.22 -15.08 7.68
CA VAL A 539 -1.12 -16.51 8.00
C VAL A 539 -1.53 -16.74 9.46
N GLY A 540 -0.94 -15.98 10.39
CA GLY A 540 -1.22 -16.11 11.83
C GLY A 540 -0.97 -17.54 12.34
N ALA A 541 -1.91 -18.06 13.12
CA ALA A 541 -1.90 -19.43 13.64
C ALA A 541 -2.66 -20.43 12.74
N SER A 542 -3.05 -20.04 11.51
CA SER A 542 -3.90 -20.87 10.65
C SER A 542 -3.37 -22.30 10.41
N PRO A 543 -2.05 -22.52 10.16
CA PRO A 543 -1.52 -23.86 9.99
C PRO A 543 -1.77 -24.76 11.21
N GLU A 544 -1.51 -24.25 12.42
CA GLU A 544 -1.65 -25.01 13.66
C GLU A 544 -3.13 -25.18 14.07
N LEU A 545 -3.98 -24.19 13.80
CA LEU A 545 -5.43 -24.32 13.95
C LEU A 545 -5.95 -25.45 13.05
N ILE A 546 -5.56 -25.48 11.77
CA ILE A 546 -5.93 -26.55 10.82
C ILE A 546 -5.38 -27.91 11.28
N GLN A 547 -4.15 -27.98 11.77
CA GLN A 547 -3.55 -29.20 12.32
C GLN A 547 -4.34 -29.75 13.51
N MET A 548 -4.96 -28.85 14.29
CA MET A 548 -5.77 -29.18 15.46
C MET A 548 -7.27 -29.26 15.16
N ALA A 549 -7.71 -29.07 13.92
CA ALA A 549 -9.13 -29.13 13.55
C ALA A 549 -9.64 -30.57 13.38
N ASP A 550 -10.86 -30.82 13.86
CA ASP A 550 -11.67 -31.96 13.46
C ASP A 550 -12.42 -31.69 12.16
N LYS A 551 -13.03 -30.50 12.05
CA LYS A 551 -13.76 -30.03 10.88
C LYS A 551 -13.21 -28.69 10.42
N ILE A 552 -13.12 -28.51 9.11
CA ILE A 552 -12.60 -27.29 8.50
C ILE A 552 -13.67 -26.72 7.55
N ILE A 553 -13.94 -25.44 7.70
CA ILE A 553 -14.76 -24.66 6.77
C ILE A 553 -13.84 -23.63 6.12
N VAL A 554 -13.81 -23.60 4.79
CA VAL A 554 -12.98 -22.67 4.03
C VAL A 554 -13.85 -21.57 3.43
N GLU A 555 -13.59 -20.32 3.79
CA GLU A 555 -14.16 -19.15 3.11
C GLU A 555 -13.22 -18.72 1.98
N VAL A 556 -13.56 -19.04 0.74
CA VAL A 556 -12.76 -18.62 -0.42
C VAL A 556 -13.20 -17.22 -0.82
N ASN A 557 -12.33 -16.24 -0.58
CA ASN A 557 -12.62 -14.83 -0.82
C ASN A 557 -12.29 -14.42 -2.26
N THR A 558 -13.32 -14.18 -3.07
CA THR A 558 -13.19 -13.81 -4.49
C THR A 558 -13.07 -12.31 -4.70
N SER A 559 -13.16 -11.49 -3.65
CA SER A 559 -13.05 -10.02 -3.71
C SER A 559 -11.60 -9.49 -3.72
N MET A 560 -10.62 -10.37 -3.55
CA MET A 560 -9.18 -10.05 -3.50
C MET A 560 -8.37 -10.93 -4.47
N PRO A 561 -7.15 -10.52 -4.88
CA PRO A 561 -6.28 -11.33 -5.74
C PRO A 561 -5.86 -12.65 -5.07
N SER A 562 -5.29 -13.56 -5.86
CA SER A 562 -4.64 -14.76 -5.26
C SER A 562 -3.39 -14.29 -4.54
N PHE A 563 -3.21 -14.71 -3.29
CA PHE A 563 -1.94 -14.48 -2.59
C PHE A 563 -0.97 -15.66 -2.77
N GLU A 564 -1.31 -16.61 -3.64
CA GLU A 564 -0.49 -17.78 -3.91
C GLU A 564 0.95 -17.42 -4.24
N GLY A 565 1.88 -18.06 -3.53
CA GLY A 565 3.32 -17.83 -3.62
C GLY A 565 3.86 -16.76 -2.68
N LEU A 566 3.02 -15.92 -2.04
CA LEU A 566 3.49 -15.00 -1.00
C LEU A 566 3.78 -15.68 0.32
N HIS A 567 3.23 -16.87 0.56
CA HIS A 567 3.37 -17.56 1.84
C HIS A 567 4.54 -18.55 1.85
N ASP A 568 5.11 -18.77 3.02
CA ASP A 568 6.05 -19.84 3.34
C ASP A 568 5.58 -20.55 4.61
N ILE A 569 4.91 -21.69 4.41
CA ILE A 569 4.17 -22.40 5.44
C ILE A 569 4.98 -23.59 5.94
N THR A 570 5.22 -23.62 7.24
CA THR A 570 5.72 -24.80 7.95
C THR A 570 4.69 -25.29 8.93
N MET A 571 4.43 -26.60 8.96
CA MET A 571 3.60 -27.22 9.98
C MET A 571 4.40 -27.48 11.26
N THR A 572 3.72 -27.58 12.39
CA THR A 572 4.38 -27.71 13.69
C THR A 572 4.69 -29.17 14.03
N GLU A 573 5.98 -29.49 14.12
CA GLU A 573 6.49 -30.76 14.65
C GLU A 573 6.56 -30.74 16.19
N LEU A 574 6.39 -31.90 16.81
CA LEU A 574 6.47 -32.06 18.27
C LEU A 574 7.91 -32.35 18.75
N PRO A 575 8.31 -31.85 19.95
CA PRO A 575 9.53 -32.29 20.62
C PRO A 575 9.48 -33.80 20.95
N PRO A 576 10.61 -34.47 21.18
CA PRO A 576 11.96 -33.91 21.41
C PRO A 576 12.85 -33.79 20.18
N ARG A 577 12.33 -34.04 18.96
CA ARG A 577 13.12 -34.04 17.72
C ARG A 577 12.64 -33.01 16.68
N ARG A 578 12.08 -31.90 17.16
CA ARG A 578 11.73 -30.76 16.28
C ARG A 578 12.99 -30.30 15.56
N LYS A 579 12.90 -30.19 14.24
CA LYS A 579 14.02 -29.72 13.42
C LYS A 579 14.23 -28.21 13.60
N PRO A 580 15.49 -27.73 13.53
CA PRO A 580 15.77 -26.31 13.52
C PRO A 580 15.20 -25.64 12.27
N TYR A 581 14.79 -24.38 12.38
CA TYR A 581 14.38 -23.60 11.21
C TYR A 581 15.62 -23.18 10.42
N LEU A 582 15.74 -23.58 9.16
CA LEU A 582 16.90 -23.27 8.31
C LEU A 582 16.77 -21.88 7.64
N ILE A 583 16.52 -20.86 8.45
CA ILE A 583 16.41 -19.46 8.02
C ILE A 583 17.65 -18.71 8.50
N MET A 584 18.38 -18.14 7.55
CA MET A 584 19.61 -17.37 7.74
C MET A 584 19.47 -15.93 7.21
N ALA A 585 18.47 -15.66 6.37
CA ALA A 585 18.10 -14.35 5.86
C ALA A 585 16.56 -14.20 5.76
N PRO A 586 16.02 -12.97 5.81
CA PRO A 586 14.57 -12.75 5.71
C PRO A 586 13.89 -13.40 4.49
N GLU A 587 14.58 -13.43 3.35
CA GLU A 587 14.06 -13.99 2.10
C GLU A 587 14.02 -15.53 2.00
N ASP A 588 14.66 -16.26 2.93
CA ASP A 588 14.83 -17.72 2.82
C ASP A 588 13.50 -18.47 2.95
N ARG A 589 13.12 -19.29 1.96
CA ARG A 589 11.91 -20.13 2.05
C ARG A 589 12.27 -21.54 2.51
N ILE A 590 11.50 -22.07 3.47
CA ILE A 590 11.75 -23.40 4.08
C ILE A 590 10.52 -24.32 4.07
N GLY A 591 9.38 -23.82 3.61
CA GLY A 591 8.09 -24.47 3.65
C GLY A 591 7.39 -24.51 2.29
N THR A 592 6.05 -24.52 2.33
CA THR A 592 5.18 -24.59 1.15
C THR A 592 4.43 -23.27 0.93
N THR A 593 3.94 -23.03 -0.28
CA THR A 593 3.20 -21.80 -0.64
C THR A 593 1.72 -21.84 -0.27
N SER A 594 1.24 -22.96 0.26
CA SER A 594 -0.12 -23.19 0.75
C SER A 594 -0.06 -24.02 2.04
N ILE A 595 -1.14 -23.98 2.83
CA ILE A 595 -1.31 -24.82 4.01
C ILE A 595 -1.74 -26.22 3.54
N PRO A 596 -0.91 -27.26 3.76
CA PRO A 596 -1.31 -28.63 3.46
C PRO A 596 -2.43 -29.07 4.41
N VAL A 597 -3.47 -29.69 3.87
CA VAL A 597 -4.64 -30.13 4.64
C VAL A 597 -5.17 -31.44 4.11
N ASP A 598 -5.72 -32.27 4.99
CA ASP A 598 -6.50 -33.43 4.61
C ASP A 598 -7.85 -32.96 4.04
N PRO A 599 -8.12 -33.18 2.74
CA PRO A 599 -9.37 -32.72 2.13
C PRO A 599 -10.62 -33.30 2.79
N GLU A 600 -10.55 -34.47 3.44
CA GLU A 600 -11.70 -35.09 4.10
C GLU A 600 -12.14 -34.31 5.35
N LYS A 601 -11.23 -33.58 5.99
CA LYS A 601 -11.57 -32.70 7.11
C LYS A 601 -12.30 -31.43 6.68
N ILE A 602 -12.19 -31.05 5.42
CA ILE A 602 -12.96 -29.93 4.88
C ILE A 602 -14.40 -30.39 4.73
N VAL A 603 -15.30 -29.81 5.53
CA VAL A 603 -16.72 -30.16 5.51
C VAL A 603 -17.54 -29.20 4.65
N ALA A 604 -17.05 -27.98 4.44
CA ALA A 604 -17.69 -26.99 3.60
C ALA A 604 -16.70 -25.99 3.01
N ILE A 605 -17.03 -25.49 1.83
CA ILE A 605 -16.37 -24.38 1.17
C ILE A 605 -17.45 -23.35 0.84
N ILE A 606 -17.22 -22.10 1.21
CA ILE A 606 -18.17 -21.02 0.94
C ILE A 606 -17.47 -19.89 0.18
N GLU A 607 -18.21 -19.19 -0.66
CA GLU A 607 -17.71 -17.95 -1.26
C GLU A 607 -17.86 -16.79 -0.28
N SER A 608 -16.77 -16.05 -0.07
CA SER A 608 -16.78 -14.74 0.55
C SER A 608 -16.48 -13.69 -0.51
N ASP A 609 -17.19 -12.56 -0.47
CA ASP A 609 -17.09 -11.47 -1.44
C ASP A 609 -16.87 -10.12 -0.74
N TYR A 610 -16.37 -10.16 0.50
CA TYR A 610 -16.11 -8.98 1.32
C TYR A 610 -14.62 -8.81 1.59
N GLN A 611 -14.09 -7.61 1.35
CA GLN A 611 -12.72 -7.27 1.69
C GLN A 611 -12.53 -7.11 3.21
N ASP A 612 -11.28 -7.16 3.65
CA ASP A 612 -10.92 -6.84 5.04
C ASP A 612 -11.29 -5.39 5.39
N GLN A 613 -11.88 -5.17 6.57
CA GLN A 613 -12.29 -3.83 7.01
C GLN A 613 -11.22 -3.15 7.87
N THR A 614 -10.10 -2.81 7.23
CA THR A 614 -9.05 -2.02 7.89
C THR A 614 -9.41 -0.54 7.95
N GLN A 615 -8.75 0.17 8.86
CA GLN A 615 -8.97 1.61 9.08
C GLN A 615 -7.77 2.41 8.54
N PRO A 616 -7.96 3.69 8.19
CA PRO A 616 -6.85 4.59 7.86
C PRO A 616 -5.81 4.66 8.97
N ASN A 617 -4.55 4.85 8.60
CA ASN A 617 -3.50 5.10 9.59
C ASN A 617 -3.60 6.53 10.14
N SER A 618 -3.21 6.70 11.40
CA SER A 618 -2.94 8.03 11.96
C SER A 618 -1.79 8.67 11.21
N ALA A 619 -1.92 9.97 10.92
CA ALA A 619 -0.81 10.75 10.42
C ALA A 619 0.23 11.00 11.52
N GLU A 620 1.50 11.06 11.13
CA GLU A 620 2.58 11.46 12.02
C GLU A 620 2.38 12.87 12.57
N ASP A 621 2.61 13.02 13.86
CA ASP A 621 2.59 14.28 14.61
C ASP A 621 4.01 14.70 15.03
N ASP A 622 4.14 15.89 15.64
CA ASP A 622 5.45 16.40 16.06
C ASP A 622 6.13 15.50 17.09
N THR A 623 5.35 14.90 17.99
CA THR A 623 5.82 13.97 19.03
C THR A 623 6.43 12.71 18.41
N SER A 624 5.70 12.06 17.51
CA SER A 624 6.16 10.85 16.81
C SER A 624 7.34 11.13 15.88
N ARG A 625 7.39 12.29 15.22
CA ARG A 625 8.56 12.74 14.46
C ARG A 625 9.80 12.94 15.33
N ALA A 626 9.65 13.56 16.50
CA ALA A 626 10.77 13.76 17.44
C ALA A 626 11.33 12.42 17.95
N ILE A 627 10.44 11.49 18.34
CA ILE A 627 10.82 10.12 18.73
C ILE A 627 11.58 9.42 17.61
N ALA A 628 11.05 9.47 16.38
CA ALA A 628 11.72 8.88 15.22
C ALA A 628 13.09 9.51 14.95
N GLY A 629 13.23 10.83 15.12
CA GLY A 629 14.48 11.55 14.99
C GLY A 629 15.56 11.06 15.96
N HIS A 630 15.24 10.98 17.25
CA HIS A 630 16.18 10.46 18.27
C HIS A 630 16.62 9.03 17.99
N LEU A 631 15.69 8.20 17.54
CA LEU A 631 15.98 6.81 17.23
C LEU A 631 16.87 6.67 15.99
N ILE A 632 16.61 7.44 14.93
CA ILE A 632 17.45 7.45 13.73
C ILE A 632 18.85 7.96 14.05
N GLU A 633 18.97 9.02 14.86
CA GLU A 633 20.26 9.52 15.33
C GLU A 633 21.03 8.44 16.10
N PHE A 634 20.36 7.71 17.00
CA PHE A 634 20.96 6.58 17.70
C PHE A 634 21.46 5.50 16.74
N LEU A 635 20.66 5.10 15.75
CA LEU A 635 21.08 4.11 14.77
C LEU A 635 22.27 4.60 13.93
N GLU A 636 22.28 5.87 13.51
CA GLU A 636 23.42 6.46 12.80
C GLU A 636 24.68 6.46 13.68
N HIS A 637 24.52 6.74 14.97
CA HIS A 637 25.59 6.68 15.97
C HIS A 637 26.14 5.26 16.16
N GLU A 638 25.28 4.24 16.23
CA GLU A 638 25.72 2.85 16.34
C GLU A 638 26.46 2.37 15.09
N VAL A 639 26.04 2.81 13.90
CA VAL A 639 26.75 2.55 12.63
C VAL A 639 28.11 3.25 12.60
N LYS A 640 28.17 4.52 13.02
CA LYS A 640 29.43 5.29 13.08
C LYS A 640 30.48 4.65 13.98
N HIS A 641 30.07 3.87 14.97
CA HIS A 641 30.94 3.17 15.90
C HIS A 641 31.06 1.67 15.61
N ASP A 642 30.71 1.22 14.41
CA ASP A 642 30.84 -0.18 13.95
C ASP A 642 30.09 -1.20 14.83
N ARG A 643 29.07 -0.77 15.57
CA ARG A 643 28.20 -1.66 16.37
C ARG A 643 27.00 -2.18 15.59
N LEU A 644 26.62 -1.47 14.54
CA LEU A 644 25.68 -1.90 13.51
C LEU A 644 26.31 -1.71 12.11
N PRO A 645 25.96 -2.56 11.13
CA PRO A 645 26.41 -2.36 9.76
C PRO A 645 25.65 -1.19 9.08
N PRO A 646 26.17 -0.64 7.97
CA PRO A 646 25.54 0.51 7.28
C PRO A 646 24.12 0.25 6.76
N ASN A 647 23.78 -1.00 6.48
CA ASN A 647 22.44 -1.44 6.06
C ASN A 647 21.58 -1.90 7.24
N LEU A 648 22.02 -1.63 8.48
CA LEU A 648 21.43 -2.09 9.72
C LEU A 648 21.26 -3.63 9.75
N LEU A 649 20.47 -4.11 10.70
CA LEU A 649 20.01 -5.49 10.77
C LEU A 649 18.50 -5.53 10.47
N PRO A 650 17.89 -6.71 10.28
CA PRO A 650 16.46 -6.78 10.01
C PRO A 650 15.63 -6.05 11.07
N ILE A 651 14.68 -5.23 10.61
CA ILE A 651 13.90 -4.37 11.47
C ILE A 651 12.54 -5.00 11.79
N GLN A 652 12.17 -4.99 13.06
CA GLN A 652 10.79 -5.19 13.52
C GLN A 652 10.25 -3.86 14.06
N SER A 653 9.03 -3.51 13.64
CA SER A 653 8.30 -2.38 14.20
C SER A 653 6.89 -2.82 14.56
N GLY A 654 6.42 -2.41 15.73
CA GLY A 654 5.04 -2.64 16.17
C GLY A 654 4.01 -1.86 15.34
N ILE A 655 2.76 -1.84 15.80
CA ILE A 655 1.69 -1.05 15.20
C ILE A 655 1.58 0.31 15.92
N GLY A 656 1.36 1.39 15.17
CA GLY A 656 0.90 2.67 15.73
C GLY A 656 1.54 3.90 15.09
N ASN A 657 1.15 5.10 15.55
CA ASN A 657 1.63 6.36 14.98
C ASN A 657 3.16 6.50 15.06
N ILE A 658 3.76 6.16 16.21
CA ILE A 658 5.22 6.22 16.39
C ILE A 658 5.93 5.22 15.48
N ALA A 659 5.43 3.98 15.39
CA ALA A 659 6.01 2.98 14.50
C ALA A 659 6.02 3.46 13.04
N ASN A 660 4.90 4.04 12.58
CA ASN A 660 4.80 4.64 11.25
C ASN A 660 5.80 5.78 11.05
N ALA A 661 5.95 6.69 12.02
CA ALA A 661 6.93 7.78 11.93
C ALA A 661 8.38 7.26 11.88
N VAL A 662 8.70 6.19 12.61
CA VAL A 662 10.03 5.55 12.56
C VAL A 662 10.30 4.96 11.17
N ILE A 663 9.37 4.19 10.60
CA ILE A 663 9.51 3.61 9.26
C ILE A 663 9.57 4.70 8.17
N GLY A 664 8.73 5.73 8.27
CA GLY A 664 8.76 6.89 7.36
C GLY A 664 10.08 7.67 7.46
N GLY A 665 10.61 7.84 8.67
CA GLY A 665 11.91 8.44 8.91
C GLY A 665 13.05 7.62 8.28
N LEU A 666 12.99 6.28 8.34
CA LEU A 666 13.96 5.42 7.64
C LEU A 666 13.92 5.62 6.12
N ALA A 667 12.74 5.84 5.53
CA ALA A 667 12.59 6.11 4.10
C ALA A 667 13.28 7.41 3.66
N THR A 668 13.50 8.35 4.57
CA THR A 668 14.21 9.61 4.31
C THR A 668 15.65 9.63 4.85
N SER A 669 16.04 8.65 5.67
CA SER A 669 17.37 8.52 6.29
C SER A 669 18.50 8.19 5.29
N LYS A 670 19.74 8.09 5.77
CA LYS A 670 20.90 7.68 4.95
C LYS A 670 21.00 6.17 4.75
N PHE A 671 20.24 5.36 5.49
CA PHE A 671 20.31 3.91 5.40
C PHE A 671 19.79 3.41 4.05
N GLN A 672 20.37 2.31 3.58
CA GLN A 672 20.09 1.68 2.30
C GLN A 672 20.09 0.17 2.49
N ASN A 673 19.52 -0.58 1.54
CA ASN A 673 19.52 -2.04 1.57
C ASN A 673 18.96 -2.64 2.87
N LEU A 674 17.92 -1.97 3.39
CA LEU A 674 17.22 -2.38 4.58
C LEU A 674 16.48 -3.68 4.32
N LYS A 675 16.36 -4.49 5.37
CA LYS A 675 15.53 -5.68 5.38
C LYS A 675 14.61 -5.64 6.60
N VAL A 676 13.47 -6.30 6.48
CA VAL A 676 12.44 -6.32 7.52
C VAL A 676 12.12 -7.76 7.91
N TRP A 677 12.09 -8.00 9.22
CA TRP A 677 11.59 -9.22 9.83
C TRP A 677 10.67 -8.79 10.96
N THR A 678 9.37 -8.71 10.69
CA THR A 678 8.38 -8.12 11.58
C THR A 678 7.20 -9.05 11.78
N GLU A 679 6.27 -8.65 12.63
CA GLU A 679 4.98 -9.31 12.75
C GLU A 679 4.00 -8.80 11.68
N VAL A 680 3.95 -7.48 11.49
CA VAL A 680 2.93 -6.79 10.69
C VAL A 680 3.57 -5.78 9.75
N LEU A 681 3.14 -5.76 8.48
CA LEU A 681 3.42 -4.70 7.53
C LEU A 681 2.28 -3.68 7.50
N GLN A 682 2.63 -2.40 7.62
CA GLN A 682 1.73 -1.24 7.55
C GLN A 682 2.09 -0.34 6.37
N ASP A 683 1.24 0.63 6.04
CA ASP A 683 1.35 1.44 4.81
C ASP A 683 2.73 2.09 4.61
N THR A 684 3.38 2.52 5.68
CA THR A 684 4.71 3.15 5.63
C THR A 684 5.80 2.22 5.09
N PHE A 685 5.60 0.90 5.12
CA PHE A 685 6.48 -0.05 4.43
C PHE A 685 6.35 0.02 2.90
N LEU A 686 5.17 0.39 2.36
CA LEU A 686 5.02 0.65 0.93
C LEU A 686 5.84 1.89 0.52
N ASP A 687 5.84 2.93 1.35
CA ASP A 687 6.71 4.10 1.13
C ASP A 687 8.19 3.73 1.19
N LEU A 688 8.56 2.85 2.13
CA LEU A 688 9.92 2.38 2.25
C LEU A 688 10.34 1.51 1.04
N PHE A 689 9.45 0.66 0.52
CA PHE A 689 9.67 -0.07 -0.74
C PHE A 689 9.84 0.88 -1.92
N ASP A 690 8.96 1.88 -2.05
CA ASP A 690 8.94 2.82 -3.17
C ASP A 690 10.14 3.78 -3.15
N SER A 691 10.70 4.05 -1.97
CA SER A 691 11.96 4.79 -1.84
C SER A 691 13.17 4.05 -2.41
N GLY A 692 13.05 2.74 -2.66
CA GLY A 692 14.14 1.86 -3.10
C GLY A 692 15.12 1.45 -2.00
N LYS A 693 14.84 1.80 -0.73
CA LYS A 693 15.70 1.50 0.42
C LYS A 693 15.42 0.15 1.06
N LEU A 694 14.23 -0.41 0.89
CA LEU A 694 13.84 -1.72 1.41
C LEU A 694 13.98 -2.80 0.33
N ASP A 695 14.89 -3.74 0.56
CA ASP A 695 15.17 -4.85 -0.35
C ASP A 695 14.14 -5.98 -0.19
N PHE A 696 13.78 -6.32 1.05
CA PHE A 696 12.88 -7.44 1.35
C PHE A 696 12.18 -7.32 2.71
N ALA A 697 10.94 -7.80 2.81
CA ALA A 697 10.19 -7.85 4.06
C ALA A 697 9.56 -9.22 4.34
N THR A 698 9.73 -9.73 5.56
CA THR A 698 9.00 -10.89 6.08
C THR A 698 8.05 -10.46 7.20
N ALA A 699 6.83 -10.99 7.17
CA ALA A 699 5.81 -10.77 8.20
C ALA A 699 4.91 -12.00 8.40
N THR A 700 3.99 -11.95 9.36
CA THR A 700 2.84 -12.87 9.41
C THR A 700 1.56 -12.25 8.85
N SER A 701 1.52 -10.91 8.78
CA SER A 701 0.34 -10.14 8.39
C SER A 701 0.68 -8.88 7.59
N ILE A 702 -0.16 -8.54 6.61
CA ILE A 702 -0.19 -7.26 5.89
C ILE A 702 -1.47 -6.53 6.29
N ARG A 703 -1.34 -5.47 7.06
CA ARG A 703 -2.46 -4.64 7.51
C ARG A 703 -2.30 -3.23 6.99
N PHE A 704 -2.71 -3.02 5.73
CA PHE A 704 -2.75 -1.70 5.13
C PHE A 704 -4.10 -1.02 5.33
N SER A 705 -4.12 0.30 5.24
CA SER A 705 -5.36 1.06 5.05
C SER A 705 -6.07 0.65 3.74
N PRO A 706 -7.34 1.03 3.53
CA PRO A 706 -8.02 0.81 2.25
C PRO A 706 -7.21 1.34 1.05
N GLU A 707 -6.64 2.54 1.16
CA GLU A 707 -5.79 3.14 0.14
C GLU A 707 -4.47 2.39 -0.03
N GLY A 708 -3.87 1.95 1.08
CA GLY A 708 -2.64 1.16 1.07
C GLY A 708 -2.84 -0.21 0.39
N PHE A 709 -3.95 -0.90 0.66
CA PHE A 709 -4.32 -2.12 -0.05
C PHE A 709 -4.56 -1.86 -1.54
N LYS A 710 -5.24 -0.77 -1.88
CA LYS A 710 -5.42 -0.38 -3.28
C LYS A 710 -4.07 -0.19 -3.98
N ARG A 711 -3.14 0.57 -3.38
CA ARG A 711 -1.76 0.75 -3.91
C ARG A 711 -1.01 -0.58 -4.01
N PHE A 712 -1.14 -1.44 -3.02
CA PHE A 712 -0.50 -2.75 -3.00
C PHE A 712 -1.01 -3.64 -4.15
N TYR A 713 -2.32 -3.68 -4.39
CA TYR A 713 -2.91 -4.46 -5.48
C TYR A 713 -2.62 -3.86 -6.86
N ASP A 714 -2.71 -2.54 -7.00
CA ASP A 714 -2.37 -1.84 -8.26
C ASP A 714 -0.88 -2.02 -8.61
N GLY A 715 -0.02 -2.12 -7.60
CA GLY A 715 1.42 -2.36 -7.73
C GLY A 715 1.86 -3.81 -7.50
N TRP A 716 0.97 -4.80 -7.62
CA TRP A 716 1.23 -6.18 -7.20
C TRP A 716 2.60 -6.73 -7.66
N GLU A 717 2.91 -6.61 -8.95
CA GLU A 717 4.17 -7.10 -9.55
C GLU A 717 5.43 -6.43 -8.96
N GLN A 718 5.31 -5.20 -8.46
CA GLN A 718 6.42 -4.47 -7.84
C GLN A 718 6.75 -5.01 -6.45
N TYR A 719 5.73 -5.41 -5.68
CA TYR A 719 5.88 -5.82 -4.28
C TYR A 719 6.00 -7.33 -4.13
N TYR A 720 5.30 -8.12 -4.95
CA TYR A 720 5.11 -9.56 -4.78
C TYR A 720 6.42 -10.34 -4.55
N ASN A 721 7.47 -10.04 -5.32
CA ASN A 721 8.76 -10.73 -5.20
C ASN A 721 9.66 -10.20 -4.06
N LYS A 722 9.19 -9.21 -3.30
CA LYS A 722 9.93 -8.55 -2.21
C LYS A 722 9.31 -8.78 -0.83
N LEU A 723 8.26 -9.58 -0.75
CA LEU A 723 7.55 -9.83 0.49
C LEU A 723 7.27 -11.32 0.71
N LEU A 724 7.24 -11.72 1.97
CA LEU A 724 7.02 -13.10 2.38
C LEU A 724 6.19 -13.18 3.66
N LEU A 725 5.16 -14.03 3.65
CA LEU A 725 4.28 -14.25 4.80
C LEU A 725 4.51 -15.63 5.42
N ARG A 726 4.71 -15.68 6.73
CA ARG A 726 4.96 -16.92 7.49
C ARG A 726 3.96 -17.08 8.63
N SER A 727 3.83 -18.28 9.17
CA SER A 727 3.04 -18.46 10.39
C SER A 727 3.63 -17.65 11.53
N GLN A 728 2.77 -17.23 12.47
CA GLN A 728 3.21 -16.42 13.61
C GLN A 728 4.23 -17.14 14.50
N GLN A 729 4.21 -18.49 14.52
CA GLN A 729 5.24 -19.28 15.19
C GLN A 729 6.63 -19.03 14.59
N VAL A 730 6.72 -18.86 13.27
CA VAL A 730 7.99 -18.65 12.57
C VAL A 730 8.39 -17.19 12.60
N SER A 731 7.50 -16.25 12.24
CA SER A 731 7.80 -14.81 12.23
C SER A 731 8.23 -14.31 13.61
N ASN A 732 7.65 -14.87 14.68
CA ASN A 732 7.94 -14.46 16.05
C ASN A 732 8.88 -15.43 16.77
N SER A 733 9.54 -16.35 16.05
CA SER A 733 10.41 -17.37 16.67
C SER A 733 11.64 -16.74 17.35
N PRO A 734 11.83 -16.94 18.67
CA PRO A 734 13.03 -16.46 19.37
C PRO A 734 14.35 -16.97 18.75
N GLU A 735 14.36 -18.20 18.21
CA GLU A 735 15.51 -18.79 17.53
C GLU A 735 15.93 -17.94 16.32
N ILE A 736 14.95 -17.53 15.50
CA ILE A 736 15.20 -16.79 14.26
C ILE A 736 15.49 -15.33 14.55
N ILE A 737 14.71 -14.68 15.42
CA ILE A 737 14.89 -13.28 15.81
C ILE A 737 16.31 -13.05 16.32
N ARG A 738 16.80 -13.93 17.20
CA ARG A 738 18.16 -13.86 17.74
C ARG A 738 19.23 -14.18 16.70
N ARG A 739 19.00 -15.15 15.83
CA ARG A 739 19.94 -15.52 14.76
C ARG A 739 20.14 -14.39 13.75
N LEU A 740 19.05 -13.76 13.33
CA LEU A 740 19.08 -12.63 12.39
C LEU A 740 19.60 -11.34 13.04
N GLY A 741 19.60 -11.27 14.37
CA GLY A 741 19.99 -10.07 15.11
C GLY A 741 19.01 -8.92 14.90
N VAL A 742 17.70 -9.22 14.94
CA VAL A 742 16.64 -8.23 14.67
C VAL A 742 16.77 -7.00 15.57
N ILE A 743 16.45 -5.82 15.05
CA ILE A 743 16.23 -4.61 15.85
C ILE A 743 14.73 -4.53 16.16
N GLY A 744 14.36 -4.74 17.42
CA GLY A 744 12.96 -4.80 17.88
C GLY A 744 12.52 -3.49 18.50
N MET A 745 11.39 -2.95 18.04
CA MET A 745 10.87 -1.64 18.45
C MET A 745 9.36 -1.73 18.75
N ASN A 746 8.97 -1.41 19.98
CA ASN A 746 7.59 -1.55 20.43
C ASN A 746 7.13 -0.36 21.29
N THR A 747 5.81 -0.24 21.44
CA THR A 747 5.17 0.84 22.21
C THR A 747 4.58 0.27 23.51
N PRO A 748 5.04 0.70 24.69
CA PRO A 748 4.44 0.36 25.96
C PRO A 748 3.28 1.31 26.32
N VAL A 749 2.46 0.90 27.29
CA VAL A 749 1.56 1.77 28.06
C VAL A 749 2.37 2.74 28.91
N GLU A 750 3.32 2.21 29.68
CA GLU A 750 4.21 2.92 30.58
C GLU A 750 5.54 2.17 30.75
N VAL A 751 6.60 2.90 31.07
CA VAL A 751 7.94 2.38 31.41
C VAL A 751 8.33 2.97 32.75
N ASP A 752 8.95 2.18 33.62
CA ASP A 752 9.46 2.72 34.88
C ASP A 752 10.90 3.20 34.80
N ILE A 753 11.32 3.91 35.84
CA ILE A 753 12.68 4.45 35.94
C ILE A 753 13.76 3.34 35.95
N TYR A 754 13.41 2.07 36.15
CA TYR A 754 14.35 0.95 36.13
C TYR A 754 14.39 0.20 34.80
N ALA A 755 13.59 0.63 33.82
CA ALA A 755 13.40 0.01 32.52
C ALA A 755 12.57 -1.29 32.55
N HIS A 756 11.61 -1.42 33.47
CA HIS A 756 10.49 -2.35 33.25
C HIS A 756 9.44 -1.69 32.36
N ALA A 757 8.70 -2.47 31.59
CA ALA A 757 7.63 -1.97 30.74
C ALA A 757 6.32 -2.74 30.93
N ASN A 758 5.23 -1.98 30.84
CA ASN A 758 3.85 -2.44 30.79
C ASN A 758 3.33 -2.20 29.38
N SER A 759 2.87 -3.23 28.68
CA SER A 759 2.29 -3.18 27.34
C SER A 759 0.79 -3.51 27.33
N THR A 760 0.25 -4.04 28.44
CA THR A 760 -1.09 -4.68 28.44
C THR A 760 -2.11 -4.04 29.37
N CYS A 761 -1.74 -3.76 30.61
CA CYS A 761 -2.71 -3.54 31.69
C CYS A 761 -2.66 -2.10 32.20
N VAL A 762 -3.62 -1.27 31.78
CA VAL A 762 -3.81 0.07 32.34
C VAL A 762 -4.16 -0.06 33.83
N MET A 763 -3.42 0.67 34.66
CA MET A 763 -3.54 0.66 36.13
C MET A 763 -3.43 -0.75 36.71
N GLY A 764 -2.58 -1.58 36.10
CA GLY A 764 -2.26 -2.93 36.56
C GLY A 764 -3.35 -3.98 36.38
N SER A 765 -4.52 -3.62 35.84
CA SER A 765 -5.69 -4.52 35.87
C SER A 765 -6.60 -4.44 34.65
N ARG A 766 -6.70 -3.28 33.98
CA ARG A 766 -7.54 -3.13 32.79
C ARG A 766 -6.75 -3.54 31.55
N MET A 767 -7.06 -4.73 31.02
CA MET A 767 -6.49 -5.23 29.77
C MET A 767 -6.86 -4.32 28.59
N LEU A 768 -5.87 -3.91 27.81
CA LEU A 768 -6.03 -3.23 26.53
C LEU A 768 -6.31 -4.24 25.42
N ASN A 769 -5.25 -4.91 24.95
CA ASN A 769 -5.29 -5.78 23.76
C ASN A 769 -4.73 -7.18 24.04
N GLY A 770 -3.54 -7.23 24.65
CA GLY A 770 -2.77 -8.43 24.98
C GLY A 770 -1.29 -8.21 24.68
N LEU A 771 -0.42 -9.06 25.23
CA LEU A 771 1.05 -8.96 25.11
C LEU A 771 1.54 -8.89 23.64
N GLY A 772 0.89 -9.64 22.76
CA GLY A 772 1.27 -9.75 21.36
C GLY A 772 2.66 -10.37 21.17
N GLY A 773 3.34 -10.01 20.08
CA GLY A 773 4.71 -10.43 19.82
C GLY A 773 5.79 -9.58 20.47
N SER A 774 5.42 -8.52 21.20
CA SER A 774 6.38 -7.54 21.76
C SER A 774 7.49 -8.24 22.56
N ALA A 775 7.13 -9.15 23.47
CA ALA A 775 8.09 -9.87 24.29
C ALA A 775 8.85 -10.97 23.52
N ASP A 776 8.28 -11.54 22.44
CA ASP A 776 9.02 -12.46 21.56
C ASP A 776 10.22 -11.74 20.92
N PHE A 777 9.98 -10.53 20.42
CA PHE A 777 10.98 -9.68 19.79
C PHE A 777 11.95 -9.09 20.81
N LEU A 778 11.47 -8.40 21.84
CA LEU A 778 12.35 -7.68 22.78
C LEU A 778 13.26 -8.61 23.59
N ARG A 779 12.83 -9.82 23.94
CA ARG A 779 13.73 -10.78 24.61
C ARG A 779 14.86 -11.29 23.69
N SER A 780 14.61 -11.31 22.38
CA SER A 780 15.42 -12.08 21.42
C SER A 780 16.20 -11.20 20.45
N SER A 781 15.92 -9.90 20.41
CA SER A 781 16.51 -8.94 19.48
C SER A 781 17.98 -8.63 19.79
N LYS A 782 18.69 -8.12 18.79
CA LYS A 782 20.02 -7.52 18.97
C LYS A 782 19.93 -6.23 19.77
N TYR A 783 18.94 -5.40 19.44
CA TYR A 783 18.56 -4.21 20.21
C TYR A 783 17.06 -4.25 20.49
N SER A 784 16.73 -3.99 21.75
CA SER A 784 15.36 -4.01 22.25
C SER A 784 14.95 -2.63 22.73
N ILE A 785 14.04 -2.02 21.99
CA ILE A 785 13.73 -0.60 22.08
C ILE A 785 12.25 -0.42 22.42
N MET A 786 11.99 0.36 23.47
CA MET A 786 10.65 0.85 23.78
C MET A 786 10.54 2.32 23.45
N HIS A 787 9.51 2.69 22.69
CA HIS A 787 9.23 4.07 22.34
C HIS A 787 7.81 4.49 22.75
N THR A 788 7.67 5.64 23.39
CA THR A 788 6.38 6.14 23.88
C THR A 788 6.43 7.66 23.92
N PRO A 789 5.30 8.39 23.78
CA PRO A 789 5.30 9.77 24.27
C PRO A 789 5.66 9.77 25.77
N SER A 790 6.28 10.83 26.28
CA SER A 790 6.62 10.96 27.70
C SER A 790 5.37 11.19 28.56
N THR A 791 4.28 11.67 27.95
CA THR A 791 2.97 11.87 28.59
C THR A 791 1.81 11.54 27.64
N ARG A 792 0.62 11.29 28.19
CA ARG A 792 -0.62 11.13 27.43
C ARG A 792 -1.64 12.16 27.92
N PRO A 793 -1.93 13.19 27.11
CA PRO A 793 -2.90 14.22 27.47
C PRO A 793 -4.29 13.65 27.77
N SER A 794 -5.01 14.31 28.67
CA SER A 794 -6.42 14.05 28.96
C SER A 794 -7.30 15.17 28.37
N LYS A 795 -8.62 15.07 28.56
CA LYS A 795 -9.56 16.14 28.14
C LYS A 795 -9.39 17.44 28.94
N THR A 796 -8.80 17.36 30.13
CA THR A 796 -8.75 18.42 31.14
C THR A 796 -7.33 18.82 31.55
N ASP A 797 -6.36 17.96 31.27
CA ASP A 797 -4.95 18.19 31.56
C ASP A 797 -4.12 17.96 30.27
N PRO A 798 -3.44 19.01 29.76
CA PRO A 798 -2.64 18.92 28.54
C PRO A 798 -1.43 17.98 28.67
N HIS A 799 -1.01 17.63 29.89
CA HIS A 799 0.03 16.64 30.16
C HIS A 799 -0.57 15.31 30.61
N GLY A 800 -1.75 15.33 31.25
CA GLY A 800 -2.54 14.15 31.56
C GLY A 800 -1.82 13.14 32.45
N VAL A 801 -1.40 11.99 31.91
CA VAL A 801 -0.67 10.95 32.64
C VAL A 801 0.76 10.79 32.14
N SER A 802 1.70 10.61 33.07
CA SER A 802 3.10 10.30 32.72
C SER A 802 3.22 8.89 32.15
N CYS A 803 4.02 8.71 31.09
CA CYS A 803 4.41 7.39 30.60
C CYS A 803 5.73 6.90 31.22
N ILE A 804 6.46 7.77 31.91
CA ILE A 804 7.62 7.41 32.74
C ILE A 804 7.19 7.43 34.21
N VAL A 805 7.20 6.28 34.88
CA VAL A 805 6.64 6.12 36.22
C VAL A 805 7.68 5.63 37.24
N PRO A 806 7.47 5.81 38.55
CA PRO A 806 8.37 5.25 39.56
C PRO A 806 8.48 3.71 39.53
N MET A 807 7.38 3.04 39.23
CA MET A 807 7.24 1.58 39.16
C MET A 807 6.08 1.27 38.22
N CYS A 808 6.24 0.35 37.28
CA CYS A 808 5.14 -0.06 36.41
C CYS A 808 4.02 -0.72 37.22
N THR A 809 2.77 -0.46 36.85
CA THR A 809 1.59 -1.05 37.50
C THR A 809 1.37 -2.51 37.11
N HIS A 810 1.95 -2.93 35.98
CA HIS A 810 2.05 -4.31 35.51
C HIS A 810 3.39 -4.46 34.76
N ILE A 811 3.99 -5.65 34.74
CA ILE A 811 5.29 -5.88 34.09
C ILE A 811 5.11 -6.97 33.03
N ASP A 812 5.20 -6.55 31.77
CA ASP A 812 5.23 -7.44 30.60
C ASP A 812 6.67 -7.74 30.18
N GLN A 813 7.55 -6.73 30.25
CA GLN A 813 8.98 -6.84 29.98
C GLN A 813 9.76 -6.33 31.17
N THR A 814 10.77 -7.10 31.59
CA THR A 814 11.64 -6.68 32.69
C THR A 814 12.79 -5.82 32.18
N GLU A 815 13.52 -5.22 33.10
CA GLU A 815 14.74 -4.46 32.84
C GLU A 815 15.80 -5.26 32.05
N HIS A 816 15.76 -6.58 32.10
CA HIS A 816 16.68 -7.45 31.35
C HIS A 816 16.38 -7.53 29.85
N ASP A 817 15.19 -7.09 29.42
CA ASP A 817 14.72 -7.20 28.05
C ASP A 817 14.85 -5.90 27.26
N LEU A 818 15.22 -4.80 27.92
CA LEU A 818 15.24 -3.47 27.34
C LEU A 818 16.66 -2.90 27.30
N ASP A 819 17.05 -2.44 26.11
CA ASP A 819 18.33 -1.78 25.86
C ASP A 819 18.18 -0.26 25.77
N VAL A 820 17.06 0.22 25.21
CA VAL A 820 16.85 1.63 24.88
C VAL A 820 15.40 2.04 25.15
N ILE A 821 15.23 3.18 25.82
CA ILE A 821 13.93 3.86 25.99
C ILE A 821 13.97 5.19 25.24
N VAL A 822 12.92 5.48 24.46
CA VAL A 822 12.85 6.72 23.65
C VAL A 822 11.51 7.42 23.87
N THR A 823 11.57 8.74 24.11
CA THR A 823 10.41 9.63 24.10
C THR A 823 10.71 10.86 23.24
N GLU A 824 9.74 11.75 23.06
CA GLU A 824 9.96 13.02 22.37
C GLU A 824 10.90 13.97 23.13
N GLN A 825 11.24 13.65 24.37
CA GLN A 825 12.20 14.40 25.20
C GLN A 825 13.65 14.01 24.90
N GLY A 826 13.87 12.78 24.41
CA GLY A 826 15.19 12.22 24.21
C GLY A 826 15.24 10.70 24.26
N LEU A 827 16.46 10.18 24.34
CA LEU A 827 16.76 8.75 24.32
C LEU A 827 17.65 8.37 25.51
N ALA A 828 17.26 7.31 26.21
CA ALA A 828 18.03 6.68 27.28
C ALA A 828 18.58 5.33 26.80
N ASP A 829 19.89 5.25 26.61
CA ASP A 829 20.62 3.99 26.40
C ASP A 829 20.97 3.39 27.77
N VAL A 830 20.37 2.24 28.09
CA VAL A 830 20.50 1.58 29.40
C VAL A 830 21.42 0.37 29.38
N ARG A 831 22.10 0.12 28.27
CA ARG A 831 23.01 -1.02 28.11
C ARG A 831 24.20 -0.90 29.06
N GLY A 832 24.43 -1.97 29.83
CA GLY A 832 25.53 -2.03 30.81
C GLY A 832 25.32 -1.21 32.09
N LEU A 833 24.14 -0.59 32.28
CA LEU A 833 23.84 0.22 33.46
C LEU A 833 23.16 -0.60 34.57
N SER A 834 23.54 -0.33 35.82
CA SER A 834 22.83 -0.79 37.03
C SER A 834 21.48 -0.08 37.20
N PRO A 835 20.51 -0.61 37.97
CA PRO A 835 19.18 0.01 38.12
C PRO A 835 19.23 1.49 38.50
N LYS A 836 20.14 1.90 39.39
CA LYS A 836 20.29 3.30 39.80
C LYS A 836 20.84 4.21 38.70
N GLU A 837 21.71 3.69 37.84
CA GLU A 837 22.22 4.42 36.67
C GLU A 837 21.12 4.55 35.60
N ARG A 838 20.34 3.48 35.38
CA ARG A 838 19.16 3.50 34.50
C ARG A 838 18.16 4.57 34.93
N ALA A 839 17.81 4.61 36.22
CA ALA A 839 16.89 5.61 36.77
C ALA A 839 17.35 7.03 36.48
N ARG A 840 18.62 7.34 36.70
CA ARG A 840 19.16 8.68 36.42
C ARG A 840 19.04 9.04 34.95
N VAL A 841 19.41 8.15 34.04
CA VAL A 841 19.39 8.42 32.60
C VAL A 841 17.96 8.48 32.05
N ILE A 842 17.06 7.58 32.46
CA ILE A 842 15.66 7.58 32.04
C ILE A 842 14.94 8.85 32.52
N ILE A 843 15.14 9.24 33.78
CA ILE A 843 14.54 10.47 34.33
C ILE A 843 15.07 11.71 33.58
N ASP A 844 16.38 11.78 33.33
CA ASP A 844 17.00 12.92 32.65
C ASP A 844 16.55 13.04 31.18
N LYS A 845 16.58 11.93 30.44
CA LYS A 845 16.41 11.92 28.99
C LYS A 845 14.97 11.70 28.51
N CYS A 846 14.17 10.93 29.24
CA CYS A 846 12.88 10.45 28.72
C CYS A 846 11.67 11.03 29.44
N ALA A 847 11.81 11.42 30.71
CA ALA A 847 10.68 11.98 31.46
C ALA A 847 10.32 13.40 30.99
N HIS A 848 9.03 13.70 30.93
CA HIS A 848 8.52 15.04 30.64
C HIS A 848 8.99 16.06 31.69
N PRO A 849 9.27 17.33 31.31
CA PRO A 849 9.70 18.37 32.25
C PRO A 849 8.80 18.55 33.49
N GLU A 850 7.48 18.39 33.34
CA GLU A 850 6.51 18.47 34.46
C GLU A 850 6.70 17.34 35.49
N TYR A 851 6.97 16.12 35.03
CA TYR A 851 7.07 14.92 35.88
C TYR A 851 8.50 14.65 36.36
N ARG A 852 9.51 15.19 35.66
CA ARG A 852 10.92 14.96 35.98
C ARG A 852 11.29 15.35 37.42
N PRO A 853 10.91 16.54 37.97
CA PRO A 853 11.20 16.88 39.36
C PRO A 853 10.57 15.90 40.37
N MET A 854 9.36 15.41 40.08
CA MET A 854 8.66 14.45 40.95
C MET A 854 9.37 13.09 40.96
N LEU A 855 9.82 12.62 39.79
CA LEU A 855 10.59 11.37 39.67
C LEU A 855 11.97 11.48 40.33
N GLN A 856 12.65 12.63 40.18
CA GLN A 856 13.92 12.91 40.86
C GLN A 856 13.75 12.89 42.39
N ASP A 857 12.71 13.55 42.90
CA ASP A 857 12.40 13.56 44.33
C ASP A 857 12.06 12.16 44.85
N TYR A 858 11.24 11.39 44.12
CA TYR A 858 10.95 9.99 44.43
C TYR A 858 12.24 9.16 44.54
N PHE A 859 13.06 9.20 43.48
CA PHE A 859 14.26 8.38 43.38
C PHE A 859 15.30 8.77 44.45
N ALA A 860 15.49 10.07 44.71
CA ALA A 860 16.41 10.54 45.75
C ALA A 860 15.98 10.06 47.16
N LYS A 861 14.68 10.12 47.47
CA LYS A 861 14.14 9.60 48.74
C LYS A 861 14.27 8.08 48.84
N ALA A 862 13.96 7.37 47.75
CA ALA A 862 14.09 5.92 47.68
C ALA A 862 15.55 5.49 47.87
N GLU A 863 16.49 6.12 47.14
CA GLU A 863 17.91 5.84 47.23
C GLU A 863 18.42 6.11 48.66
N PHE A 864 18.10 7.25 49.26
CA PHE A 864 18.49 7.55 50.64
C PHE A 864 18.03 6.47 51.63
N GLU A 865 16.74 6.11 51.61
CA GLU A 865 16.18 5.18 52.57
C GLU A 865 16.69 3.74 52.36
N CYS A 866 16.76 3.29 51.11
CA CYS A 866 17.24 1.95 50.78
C CYS A 866 18.74 1.80 51.05
N MET A 867 19.55 2.82 50.76
CA MET A 867 20.99 2.80 51.07
C MET A 867 21.23 2.70 52.57
N ARG A 868 20.48 3.45 53.38
CA ARG A 868 20.57 3.37 54.86
C ARG A 868 20.26 1.97 55.41
N ARG A 869 19.41 1.21 54.72
CA ARG A 869 19.02 -0.16 55.10
C ARG A 869 19.90 -1.26 54.50
N GLY A 870 20.82 -0.91 53.59
CA GLY A 870 21.60 -1.89 52.82
C GLY A 870 20.80 -2.58 51.70
N TRP A 871 19.68 -2.00 51.24
CA TRP A 871 18.79 -2.53 50.20
C TRP A 871 18.84 -1.70 48.91
N GLY A 872 20.03 -1.15 48.60
CA GLY A 872 20.19 -0.10 47.58
C GLY A 872 20.43 -0.55 46.15
N HIS A 873 20.16 -1.81 45.79
CA HIS A 873 20.35 -2.28 44.40
C HIS A 873 19.35 -1.61 43.45
N GLU A 874 18.07 -1.71 43.78
CA GLU A 874 16.95 -1.10 43.06
C GLU A 874 16.03 -0.38 44.08
N PRO A 875 16.26 0.92 44.34
CA PRO A 875 15.57 1.62 45.41
C PRO A 875 14.07 1.85 45.18
N HIS A 876 13.21 1.34 46.07
CA HIS A 876 11.77 1.61 46.05
C HIS A 876 11.21 1.96 47.43
N LEU A 877 10.14 2.74 47.46
CA LEU A 877 9.40 3.10 48.68
C LEU A 877 8.09 2.30 48.81
N LEU A 878 8.11 1.01 49.16
CA LEU A 878 6.88 0.17 49.20
C LEU A 878 5.82 0.62 50.27
N PRO A 879 4.54 0.18 50.19
CA PRO A 879 3.31 0.87 50.70
C PRO A 879 3.20 1.39 52.14
N LYS A 880 4.16 1.16 53.04
CA LYS A 880 4.25 1.98 54.28
C LYS A 880 4.91 3.35 54.03
N SER A 881 5.38 3.61 52.81
CA SER A 881 6.06 4.85 52.41
C SER A 881 5.62 5.31 51.04
N ARG A 882 4.63 6.20 50.93
CA ARG A 882 4.42 7.15 49.80
C ARG A 882 4.34 6.64 48.33
N THR A 883 4.76 5.44 47.89
CA THR A 883 4.69 5.01 46.47
C THR A 883 3.27 4.87 45.95
N ALA A 884 2.33 4.35 46.75
CA ALA A 884 0.91 4.33 46.36
C ALA A 884 0.35 5.75 46.19
N ARG A 885 0.85 6.71 46.97
CA ARG A 885 0.47 8.13 46.88
C ARG A 885 1.10 8.78 45.63
N TYR A 886 2.39 8.56 45.37
CA TYR A 886 3.03 9.05 44.14
C TYR A 886 2.37 8.41 42.92
N LEU A 887 2.14 7.10 42.88
CA LEU A 887 1.35 6.45 41.83
C LEU A 887 -0.02 7.11 41.71
N SER A 888 -0.77 7.31 42.79
CA SER A 888 -2.05 8.03 42.70
C SER A 888 -1.92 9.46 42.19
N GLU A 889 -0.85 10.19 42.52
CA GLU A 889 -0.60 11.56 42.04
C GLU A 889 -0.14 11.59 40.57
N PHE A 890 0.61 10.58 40.10
CA PHE A 890 0.99 10.38 38.70
C PHE A 890 -0.18 9.87 37.83
N LEU A 891 -1.19 9.28 38.46
CA LEU A 891 -2.33 8.62 37.82
C LEU A 891 -3.68 9.37 38.00
N ALA A 892 -3.72 10.42 38.82
CA ALA A 892 -4.96 11.13 39.16
C ALA A 892 -5.33 12.21 38.11
N SER A 893 -6.24 11.84 37.23
CA SER A 893 -7.38 12.70 36.85
C SER A 893 -8.65 12.11 37.51
N PRO A 894 -9.72 12.89 37.78
CA PRO A 894 -10.90 12.41 38.51
C PRO A 894 -11.55 11.15 37.89
N PRO A 895 -12.31 10.34 38.66
CA PRO A 895 -12.77 9.01 38.26
C PRO A 895 -13.58 8.95 36.95
N ALA A 896 -14.28 10.04 36.60
CA ALA A 896 -15.04 10.14 35.34
C ALA A 896 -14.12 10.35 34.11
N GLU A 897 -12.91 10.86 34.31
CA GLU A 897 -11.95 11.19 33.25
C GLU A 897 -10.98 10.04 32.95
N VAL A 898 -10.73 9.14 33.91
CA VAL A 898 -10.02 7.88 33.64
C VAL A 898 -10.75 7.08 32.55
N CYS A 899 -12.10 7.07 32.56
CA CYS A 899 -12.89 6.46 31.49
C CYS A 899 -12.66 7.13 30.11
N ALA A 900 -12.45 8.45 30.06
CA ALA A 900 -12.19 9.20 28.82
C ALA A 900 -10.73 9.13 28.36
N LEU A 901 -9.77 8.97 29.27
CA LEU A 901 -8.36 8.71 28.99
C LEU A 901 -8.16 7.32 28.37
N VAL A 902 -8.96 6.33 28.77
CA VAL A 902 -8.92 5.04 28.07
C VAL A 902 -9.61 5.09 26.71
N GLU A 903 -10.54 6.03 26.45
CA GLU A 903 -10.99 6.29 25.08
C GLU A 903 -9.88 6.89 24.19
N SER A 904 -8.89 7.62 24.76
CA SER A 904 -7.74 8.17 24.01
C SER A 904 -6.65 7.13 23.73
N VAL A 905 -6.40 6.21 24.67
CA VAL A 905 -5.55 5.02 24.47
C VAL A 905 -6.21 4.01 23.53
N ASP A 906 -7.53 3.80 23.67
CA ASP A 906 -8.32 3.07 22.69
C ASP A 906 -8.24 3.78 21.35
N THR A 907 -8.25 5.12 21.22
CA THR A 907 -8.08 5.76 19.91
C THR A 907 -6.65 5.70 19.36
N HIS A 908 -5.59 5.71 20.18
CA HIS A 908 -4.21 5.58 19.67
C HIS A 908 -3.82 4.14 19.28
N PHE A 909 -4.57 3.14 19.77
CA PHE A 909 -4.45 1.73 19.36
C PHE A 909 -5.67 1.18 18.58
N THR A 910 -6.74 1.95 18.46
CA THR A 910 -8.05 1.65 17.82
C THR A 910 -8.79 2.97 17.45
N ILE A 911 -8.43 3.67 16.37
CA ILE A 911 -9.14 4.91 15.99
C ILE A 911 -10.63 4.64 15.68
N VAL A 912 -11.49 5.45 16.28
CA VAL A 912 -12.95 5.30 16.41
C VAL A 912 -13.74 6.02 15.31
N GLN A 913 -14.86 5.39 14.96
CA GLN A 913 -15.85 5.64 13.92
C GLN A 913 -16.78 6.87 14.10
N TYR A 914 -17.44 7.15 12.97
CA TYR A 914 -18.54 8.08 12.68
C TYR A 914 -19.72 8.12 13.65
N GLY A 915 -20.26 9.33 13.81
CA GLY A 915 -21.48 9.62 14.55
C GLY A 915 -22.75 9.22 13.82
N SER A 916 -23.70 8.66 14.57
CA SER A 916 -25.08 8.50 14.14
C SER A 916 -25.95 9.59 14.79
N SER A 917 -26.59 10.40 13.96
CA SER A 917 -27.71 11.27 14.35
C SER A 917 -28.83 10.45 14.99
N ARG A 918 -29.21 10.76 16.23
CA ARG A 918 -30.51 10.38 16.78
C ARG A 918 -31.28 11.64 17.20
N GLN A 919 -32.46 11.75 16.62
CA GLN A 919 -33.50 12.72 16.92
C GLN A 919 -33.82 12.70 18.42
N THR A 920 -33.93 13.91 18.97
CA THR A 920 -34.46 14.18 20.29
C THR A 920 -35.97 13.94 20.32
N SER A 921 -36.44 13.05 21.18
CA SER A 921 -37.82 13.04 21.67
C SER A 921 -37.81 13.16 23.20
N ALA A 922 -38.49 14.20 23.68
CA ALA A 922 -38.66 14.57 25.08
C ALA A 922 -39.43 13.50 25.89
N GLY A 923 -39.15 13.41 27.20
CA GLY A 923 -40.05 12.69 28.13
C GLY A 923 -39.46 12.28 29.48
N GLN A 924 -39.38 13.24 30.41
CA GLN A 924 -39.54 13.16 31.88
C GLN A 924 -38.73 12.21 32.81
N PRO A 925 -38.50 12.62 34.09
CA PRO A 925 -37.53 12.02 34.99
C PRO A 925 -38.15 11.04 36.00
N VAL A 926 -37.39 10.00 36.38
CA VAL A 926 -37.66 9.21 37.59
C VAL A 926 -36.33 8.99 38.32
N GLY A 927 -36.38 9.22 39.65
CA GLY A 927 -35.26 9.44 40.56
C GLY A 927 -34.46 8.20 41.00
N PRO A 928 -33.68 8.34 42.09
CA PRO A 928 -32.41 7.64 42.27
C PRO A 928 -32.55 6.28 42.96
N PHE A 929 -31.75 5.31 42.50
CA PHE A 929 -31.21 4.21 43.31
C PHE A 929 -29.82 3.84 42.78
#